data_AF-A0A0F3GNT7-F1
#
_entry.id   AF-A0A0F3GNT7-F1
#
_cell.length_a   1.000
_cell.length_b   1.000
_cell.length_c   1.000
_cell.angle_alpha   90.00
_cell.angle_beta   90.00
_cell.angle_gamma   90.00
#
_symmetry.space_group_name_H-M   'P 1'
#
loop_
_entity.id
_entity.type
_entity.pdbx_description
1 polymer ?
#
loop_
_entity_poly.entity_id
_entity_poly.type
_entity_poly.pdbx_seq_one_letter_code
_entity_poly.pdbx_strand_id
1 'polypeptide(L)'
;MACTGTTTIVNSTFTGNTTVFQGGAIVTTANATIVNCTIANNSAPHVTNGQGGGLHRLGGTMTVKNSIVYGNTATVSGPNCQGAVTSGGYNIEGGTDCGFTSTGDQQNTNPSLGALADNGGETQTMAITNSSAAYDKIPNATNGCGQSVGNVDLTIDQIDKTRPTYDACDVGALELQPAPTPTPTPPPPSDPGTYYTVTVTRAGTGSGSVTGAPMPITWSGNTGVVSRPEFSIETLTATASAGSVFAGWSGDCSGIVACTMAMTKNYNVTATFNLPSRTLTVSRLGTGSGNVAASSGVLTWVSNSATAEYQDSTVVTLTAIAPDDSTFTGWGGDCKGTETTCTVKMTSNLSVTATFTLKPRTLTVTKTGSGNVTVSTGSLTWTDNKGTAEYPDGTKVTLTATAPDGSTFGGWSGDCTGINPVCTVTMSRAVNVTAKFGVIRKLDISITGKGMVTASKGIIYWNFNTGVAYYADGTEDTLTATAIPDSGSTLKEWTGCDATDGARCIVKMTDSKTVTAIFSKGIRNDFDGNDKSDVFLQDSSNGDTAIWLINGMSVSSKGYPAKGVSDVWRFLAKVDFDGDGKTDVLWQHANGDVGIWFMNATNIAKHAYVTKQLPAEWQLKGVGDFNGDGKTDILWQHTNGDVSIWLMNGAGISINDYVEKGVPLGWQIKGVGDFDGDNKADILWQDANGDVAVWFMDALTVKGKKYLEKALSSNWQIKGVGDFNGDGKADIMLQDGSSSITFDVAVWLMDGATITAKGVAYKTVAGSWQFKDSGDYDGDDKADMLWQDSSTGDVAVWFMNGTGITGKGDIEKALPANWLIK
;
A
#
# COMPACT_ATOMS: atom_id res chain seq x y z
N MET A 1 -5.86 -7.96 -5.31
CA MET A 1 -7.22 -8.54 -5.32
C MET A 1 -7.13 -10.04 -5.15
N ALA A 2 -8.02 -10.66 -4.38
CA ALA A 2 -8.07 -12.12 -4.18
C ALA A 2 -9.45 -12.65 -4.59
N CYS A 3 -9.48 -13.56 -5.57
CA CYS A 3 -10.71 -14.09 -6.17
C CYS A 3 -11.00 -15.51 -5.66
N THR A 4 -11.95 -15.63 -4.74
CA THR A 4 -12.40 -16.91 -4.16
C THR A 4 -13.64 -17.50 -4.85
N GLY A 5 -14.34 -16.70 -5.67
CA GLY A 5 -15.44 -17.11 -6.53
C GLY A 5 -15.18 -16.79 -8.00
N THR A 6 -16.04 -17.28 -8.90
CA THR A 6 -15.92 -17.03 -10.35
C THR A 6 -15.99 -15.52 -10.63
N THR A 7 -14.94 -14.97 -11.22
CA THR A 7 -14.75 -13.52 -11.36
C THR A 7 -14.43 -13.12 -12.80
N THR A 8 -15.04 -12.05 -13.29
CA THR A 8 -14.73 -11.40 -14.57
C THR A 8 -14.23 -9.98 -14.30
N ILE A 9 -13.10 -9.61 -14.89
CA ILE A 9 -12.43 -8.31 -14.71
C ILE A 9 -12.19 -7.72 -16.10
N VAL A 10 -12.62 -6.48 -16.32
CA VAL A 10 -12.52 -5.82 -17.62
C VAL A 10 -12.10 -4.35 -17.51
N ASN A 11 -11.52 -3.79 -18.57
CA ASN A 11 -11.24 -2.35 -18.70
C ASN A 11 -10.59 -1.73 -17.44
N SER A 12 -9.61 -2.42 -16.85
CA SER A 12 -9.10 -2.10 -15.50
C SER A 12 -7.58 -1.98 -15.45
N THR A 13 -7.08 -0.91 -14.84
CA THR A 13 -5.67 -0.69 -14.55
C THR A 13 -5.35 -1.11 -13.12
N PHE A 14 -4.49 -2.13 -12.95
CA PHE A 14 -3.93 -2.54 -11.67
C PHE A 14 -2.44 -2.18 -11.64
N THR A 15 -2.07 -1.16 -10.85
CA THR A 15 -0.67 -0.72 -10.78
C THR A 15 -0.23 -0.30 -9.39
N GLY A 16 1.06 -0.51 -9.08
CA GLY A 16 1.69 -0.17 -7.81
C GLY A 16 1.29 -1.04 -6.61
N ASN A 17 0.47 -2.08 -6.80
CA ASN A 17 0.02 -2.95 -5.71
C ASN A 17 1.17 -3.83 -5.20
N THR A 18 1.11 -4.26 -3.95
CA THR A 18 2.11 -5.14 -3.34
C THR A 18 1.45 -6.12 -2.37
N THR A 19 1.75 -7.42 -2.49
CA THR A 19 1.23 -8.47 -1.58
C THR A 19 2.35 -9.18 -0.82
N VAL A 20 2.06 -9.62 0.41
CA VAL A 20 3.08 -10.24 1.28
C VAL A 20 3.64 -11.54 0.72
N PHE A 21 2.86 -12.30 -0.06
CA PHE A 21 3.27 -13.61 -0.59
C PHE A 21 3.06 -13.74 -2.11
N GLN A 22 1.83 -13.61 -2.58
CA GLN A 22 1.42 -14.11 -3.90
C GLN A 22 0.41 -13.18 -4.60
N GLY A 23 0.47 -13.11 -5.94
CA GLY A 23 -0.51 -12.40 -6.77
C GLY A 23 -0.53 -10.89 -6.52
N GLY A 24 0.59 -10.22 -6.81
CA GLY A 24 0.82 -8.81 -6.45
C GLY A 24 -0.25 -7.84 -6.95
N ALA A 25 -0.90 -8.13 -8.09
CA ALA A 25 -2.16 -7.50 -8.50
C ALA A 25 -3.36 -8.41 -8.21
N ILE A 26 -3.37 -9.65 -8.73
CA ILE A 26 -4.52 -10.56 -8.69
C ILE A 26 -4.05 -11.99 -8.34
N VAL A 27 -4.63 -12.57 -7.28
CA VAL A 27 -4.57 -14.01 -6.98
C VAL A 27 -5.96 -14.64 -7.13
N THR A 28 -6.05 -15.87 -7.63
CA THR A 28 -7.32 -16.61 -7.71
C THR A 28 -7.20 -18.06 -7.23
N THR A 29 -8.20 -18.52 -6.49
CA THR A 29 -8.46 -19.94 -6.20
C THR A 29 -9.63 -20.51 -7.02
N ALA A 30 -10.42 -19.63 -7.65
CA ALA A 30 -11.56 -19.96 -8.51
C ALA A 30 -11.32 -19.51 -9.97
N ASN A 31 -12.33 -19.62 -10.83
CA ASN A 31 -12.23 -19.27 -12.24
C ASN A 31 -12.18 -17.75 -12.45
N ALA A 32 -11.14 -17.24 -13.11
CA ALA A 32 -10.94 -15.83 -13.40
C ALA A 32 -10.87 -15.56 -14.92
N THR A 33 -11.57 -14.53 -15.40
CA THR A 33 -11.49 -14.02 -16.78
C THR A 33 -11.07 -12.56 -16.76
N ILE A 34 -10.01 -12.21 -17.48
CA ILE A 34 -9.40 -10.88 -17.51
C ILE A 34 -9.34 -10.39 -18.98
N VAL A 35 -9.95 -9.25 -19.29
CA VAL A 35 -10.02 -8.70 -20.66
C VAL A 35 -9.74 -7.19 -20.67
N ASN A 36 -9.01 -6.67 -21.66
CA ASN A 36 -8.70 -5.23 -21.77
C ASN A 36 -8.11 -4.60 -20.49
N CYS A 37 -7.22 -5.30 -19.78
CA CYS A 37 -6.66 -4.84 -18.50
C CYS A 37 -5.18 -4.42 -18.62
N THR A 38 -4.77 -3.47 -17.79
CA THR A 38 -3.36 -3.03 -17.69
C THR A 38 -2.83 -3.37 -16.31
N ILE A 39 -2.09 -4.47 -16.19
CA ILE A 39 -1.54 -5.00 -14.93
C ILE A 39 -0.04 -4.72 -14.91
N ALA A 40 0.38 -3.61 -14.29
CA ALA A 40 1.76 -3.14 -14.39
C ALA A 40 2.39 -2.72 -13.06
N ASN A 41 3.70 -2.87 -12.90
CA ASN A 41 4.46 -2.40 -11.73
C ASN A 41 3.94 -2.87 -10.36
N ASN A 42 3.30 -4.04 -10.28
CA ASN A 42 2.86 -4.65 -9.02
C ASN A 42 3.95 -5.59 -8.46
N SER A 43 3.93 -5.92 -7.16
CA SER A 43 4.98 -6.74 -6.54
C SER A 43 4.52 -7.84 -5.57
N ALA A 44 5.29 -8.91 -5.50
CA ALA A 44 5.19 -9.99 -4.51
C ALA A 44 6.58 -10.30 -3.91
N PRO A 45 7.09 -9.50 -2.95
CA PRO A 45 8.50 -9.51 -2.55
C PRO A 45 8.88 -10.47 -1.39
N HIS A 46 8.12 -11.54 -1.12
CA HIS A 46 8.52 -12.50 -0.07
C HIS A 46 9.81 -13.24 -0.45
N VAL A 47 10.84 -13.14 0.38
CA VAL A 47 12.17 -13.73 0.09
C VAL A 47 12.15 -15.26 -0.11
N THR A 48 11.13 -15.97 0.38
CA THR A 48 10.97 -17.43 0.20
C THR A 48 9.74 -17.87 -0.61
N ASN A 49 8.70 -17.04 -0.71
CA ASN A 49 7.39 -17.40 -1.26
C ASN A 49 6.85 -16.40 -2.31
N GLY A 50 7.65 -15.40 -2.69
CA GLY A 50 7.23 -14.23 -3.47
C GLY A 50 6.96 -14.58 -4.93
N GLN A 51 5.70 -14.80 -5.29
CA GLN A 51 5.36 -15.42 -6.57
C GLN A 51 4.14 -14.81 -7.27
N GLY A 52 4.22 -14.60 -8.58
CA GLY A 52 3.12 -14.02 -9.36
C GLY A 52 2.97 -12.53 -9.07
N GLY A 53 3.98 -11.73 -9.45
CA GLY A 53 4.03 -10.30 -9.11
C GLY A 53 2.90 -9.48 -9.75
N GLY A 54 2.41 -9.89 -10.92
CA GLY A 54 1.12 -9.46 -11.46
C GLY A 54 0.01 -10.44 -11.06
N LEU A 55 -0.01 -11.60 -11.71
CA LEU A 55 -1.05 -12.61 -11.63
C LEU A 55 -0.56 -13.89 -10.91
N HIS A 56 -1.43 -14.52 -10.11
CA HIS A 56 -1.16 -15.85 -9.55
C HIS A 56 -2.42 -16.73 -9.58
N ARG A 57 -2.36 -17.88 -10.26
CA ARG A 57 -3.43 -18.90 -10.23
C ARG A 57 -3.08 -20.05 -9.26
N LEU A 58 -3.73 -20.07 -8.10
CA LEU A 58 -3.65 -21.14 -7.11
C LEU A 58 -4.68 -22.26 -7.36
N GLY A 59 -5.84 -21.91 -7.91
CA GLY A 59 -6.94 -22.84 -8.22
C GLY A 59 -7.77 -22.37 -9.41
N GLY A 60 -8.82 -23.13 -9.77
CA GLY A 60 -9.68 -22.84 -10.92
C GLY A 60 -8.93 -22.69 -12.26
N THR A 61 -9.54 -21.98 -13.20
CA THR A 61 -8.90 -21.48 -14.43
C THR A 61 -8.54 -19.99 -14.33
N MET A 62 -7.57 -19.53 -15.12
CA MET A 62 -7.33 -18.10 -15.33
C MET A 62 -7.15 -17.86 -16.83
N THR A 63 -8.02 -17.04 -17.42
CA THR A 63 -7.98 -16.68 -18.83
C THR A 63 -7.71 -15.18 -18.98
N VAL A 64 -6.76 -14.81 -19.83
CA VAL A 64 -6.36 -13.41 -20.07
C VAL A 64 -6.42 -13.11 -21.57
N LYS A 65 -7.06 -12.01 -21.98
CA LYS A 65 -7.21 -11.58 -23.38
C LYS A 65 -7.01 -10.06 -23.50
N ASN A 66 -6.50 -9.57 -24.63
CA ASN A 66 -6.39 -8.12 -24.93
C ASN A 66 -5.65 -7.30 -23.84
N SER A 67 -4.81 -7.90 -22.99
CA SER A 67 -4.33 -7.27 -21.75
C SER A 67 -2.81 -7.12 -21.70
N ILE A 68 -2.35 -6.10 -20.99
CA ILE A 68 -0.93 -5.85 -20.71
C ILE A 68 -0.58 -6.40 -19.32
N VAL A 69 0.52 -7.16 -19.23
CA VAL A 69 1.13 -7.60 -17.96
C VAL A 69 2.62 -7.25 -17.97
N TYR A 70 3.00 -6.09 -17.42
CA TYR A 70 4.33 -5.50 -17.65
C TYR A 70 5.00 -4.87 -16.41
N GLY A 71 6.31 -5.07 -16.24
CA GLY A 71 7.09 -4.42 -15.18
C GLY A 71 6.76 -4.87 -13.74
N ASN A 72 5.95 -5.94 -13.61
CA ASN A 72 5.65 -6.53 -12.31
C ASN A 72 6.86 -7.30 -11.77
N THR A 73 6.91 -7.54 -10.45
CA THR A 73 8.08 -8.11 -9.77
C THR A 73 7.72 -9.18 -8.74
N ALA A 74 8.49 -10.27 -8.71
CA ALA A 74 8.35 -11.34 -7.72
C ALA A 74 9.75 -11.85 -7.35
N THR A 75 9.99 -12.10 -6.07
CA THR A 75 11.33 -12.45 -5.54
C THR A 75 11.71 -13.91 -5.70
N VAL A 76 10.77 -14.79 -6.07
CA VAL A 76 11.00 -16.25 -6.20
C VAL A 76 10.70 -16.75 -7.62
N SER A 77 9.49 -16.51 -8.13
CA SER A 77 9.12 -16.95 -9.50
C SER A 77 7.92 -16.18 -10.05
N GLY A 78 7.81 -16.11 -11.38
CA GLY A 78 6.66 -15.49 -12.04
C GLY A 78 6.50 -13.99 -11.75
N PRO A 79 7.44 -13.12 -12.15
CA PRO A 79 7.33 -11.67 -11.94
C PRO A 79 6.04 -11.08 -12.52
N ASN A 80 5.58 -11.54 -13.69
CA ASN A 80 4.30 -11.18 -14.29
C ASN A 80 3.20 -12.19 -13.94
N CYS A 81 3.47 -13.49 -14.03
CA CYS A 81 2.49 -14.56 -13.83
C CYS A 81 3.08 -15.78 -13.11
N GLN A 82 2.32 -16.36 -12.17
CA GLN A 82 2.60 -17.66 -11.56
C GLN A 82 1.40 -18.61 -11.69
N GLY A 83 1.69 -19.88 -11.99
CA GLY A 83 0.68 -20.89 -12.30
C GLY A 83 0.21 -20.80 -13.76
N ALA A 84 -0.43 -21.86 -14.25
CA ALA A 84 -0.83 -21.91 -15.67
C ALA A 84 -1.94 -20.89 -15.99
N VAL A 85 -1.63 -19.91 -16.85
CA VAL A 85 -2.56 -18.92 -17.39
C VAL A 85 -2.93 -19.31 -18.83
N THR A 86 -4.17 -19.09 -19.23
CA THR A 86 -4.68 -19.39 -20.59
C THR A 86 -4.80 -18.10 -21.39
N SER A 87 -4.11 -17.98 -22.53
CA SER A 87 -4.21 -16.80 -23.38
C SER A 87 -5.40 -16.90 -24.35
N GLY A 88 -6.30 -15.91 -24.28
CA GLY A 88 -7.34 -15.64 -25.29
C GLY A 88 -6.86 -14.81 -26.48
N GLY A 89 -5.56 -14.51 -26.57
CA GLY A 89 -4.93 -13.73 -27.64
C GLY A 89 -4.81 -12.23 -27.36
N TYR A 90 -3.98 -11.58 -28.19
CA TYR A 90 -3.68 -10.14 -28.18
C TYR A 90 -3.20 -9.58 -26.83
N ASN A 91 -2.49 -10.37 -26.04
CA ASN A 91 -1.87 -9.93 -24.79
C ASN A 91 -0.43 -9.42 -25.00
N ILE A 92 0.06 -8.58 -24.10
CA ILE A 92 1.46 -8.14 -24.07
C ILE A 92 2.05 -8.48 -22.71
N GLU A 93 3.12 -9.28 -22.67
CA GLU A 93 3.90 -9.50 -21.45
C GLU A 93 5.35 -9.00 -21.57
N GLY A 94 5.85 -8.44 -20.45
CA GLY A 94 7.23 -7.95 -20.36
C GLY A 94 8.31 -9.04 -20.26
N GLY A 95 7.91 -10.30 -20.12
CA GLY A 95 8.78 -11.47 -20.00
C GLY A 95 8.26 -12.64 -20.86
N THR A 96 8.27 -13.85 -20.29
CA THR A 96 7.72 -15.07 -20.92
C THR A 96 6.97 -15.95 -19.90
N ASP A 97 6.73 -15.44 -18.71
CA ASP A 97 6.26 -16.20 -17.55
C ASP A 97 4.74 -16.30 -17.47
N CYS A 98 3.99 -15.51 -18.26
CA CYS A 98 2.57 -15.74 -18.52
C CYS A 98 2.33 -16.77 -19.64
N GLY A 99 3.31 -17.04 -20.50
CA GLY A 99 3.25 -18.04 -21.55
C GLY A 99 2.34 -17.66 -22.72
N PHE A 100 2.15 -16.37 -22.96
CA PHE A 100 1.23 -15.83 -23.97
C PHE A 100 1.70 -16.18 -25.40
N THR A 101 1.10 -17.21 -25.97
CA THR A 101 1.48 -17.84 -27.26
C THR A 101 0.32 -17.97 -28.26
N SER A 102 -0.84 -17.37 -27.95
CA SER A 102 -2.01 -17.31 -28.82
C SER A 102 -1.87 -16.21 -29.88
N THR A 103 -2.78 -16.20 -30.86
CA THR A 103 -2.79 -15.19 -31.93
C THR A 103 -2.74 -13.77 -31.39
N GLY A 104 -1.78 -12.98 -31.89
CA GLY A 104 -1.60 -11.57 -31.52
C GLY A 104 -0.85 -11.33 -30.21
N ASP A 105 -0.49 -12.37 -29.45
CA ASP A 105 0.29 -12.22 -28.23
C ASP A 105 1.72 -11.73 -28.51
N GLN A 106 2.28 -10.91 -27.62
CA GLN A 106 3.64 -10.39 -27.68
C GLN A 106 4.38 -10.62 -26.35
N GLN A 107 5.46 -11.42 -26.39
CA GLN A 107 6.33 -11.68 -25.24
C GLN A 107 7.58 -10.80 -25.27
N ASN A 108 8.26 -10.65 -24.12
CA ASN A 108 9.45 -9.80 -23.90
C ASN A 108 9.29 -8.37 -24.42
N THR A 109 8.05 -7.86 -24.44
CA THR A 109 7.69 -6.65 -25.18
C THR A 109 7.43 -5.50 -24.22
N ASN A 110 8.04 -4.34 -24.49
CA ASN A 110 7.78 -3.12 -23.73
C ASN A 110 6.56 -2.39 -24.35
N PRO A 111 5.44 -2.25 -23.63
CA PRO A 111 4.27 -1.50 -24.08
C PRO A 111 4.47 0.03 -24.06
N SER A 112 5.60 0.55 -23.57
CA SER A 112 5.86 2.00 -23.45
C SER A 112 4.75 2.75 -22.70
N LEU A 113 4.29 2.17 -21.59
CA LEU A 113 3.30 2.79 -20.70
C LEU A 113 3.88 4.07 -20.07
N GLY A 114 3.04 5.11 -20.00
CA GLY A 114 3.28 6.30 -19.18
C GLY A 114 3.13 6.02 -17.68
N ALA A 115 3.35 7.06 -16.86
CA ALA A 115 3.04 7.01 -15.44
C ALA A 115 1.53 6.87 -15.20
N LEU A 116 1.15 6.42 -14.00
CA LEU A 116 -0.24 6.51 -13.54
C LEU A 116 -0.63 8.00 -13.46
N ALA A 117 -1.68 8.37 -14.18
CA ALA A 117 -2.14 9.75 -14.31
C ALA A 117 -3.66 9.81 -14.47
N ASP A 118 -4.23 11.00 -14.28
CA ASP A 118 -5.58 11.29 -14.77
C ASP A 118 -5.51 11.47 -16.30
N ASN A 119 -6.25 10.64 -17.02
CA ASN A 119 -6.37 10.69 -18.48
C ASN A 119 -7.84 10.92 -18.93
N GLY A 120 -8.73 11.38 -18.03
CA GLY A 120 -10.09 11.81 -18.36
C GLY A 120 -11.20 10.77 -18.20
N GLY A 121 -11.20 10.06 -17.06
CA GLY A 121 -12.25 9.14 -16.60
C GLY A 121 -12.32 9.08 -15.06
N GLU A 122 -13.21 8.27 -14.47
CA GLU A 122 -13.40 8.23 -13.00
C GLU A 122 -12.17 7.73 -12.20
N THR A 123 -11.25 7.01 -12.84
CA THR A 123 -10.05 6.46 -12.19
C THR A 123 -8.79 6.78 -12.98
N GLN A 124 -7.66 6.89 -12.27
CA GLN A 124 -6.36 7.10 -12.91
C GLN A 124 -5.93 5.85 -13.70
N THR A 125 -5.26 6.07 -14.84
CA THR A 125 -4.83 5.02 -15.76
C THR A 125 -3.38 5.23 -16.21
N MET A 126 -2.79 4.21 -16.83
CA MET A 126 -1.47 4.31 -17.47
C MET A 126 -1.65 4.38 -18.98
N ALA A 127 -1.59 5.58 -19.54
CA ALA A 127 -1.77 5.80 -20.98
C ALA A 127 -0.57 5.29 -21.81
N ILE A 128 -0.79 5.08 -23.10
CA ILE A 128 0.24 4.70 -24.08
C ILE A 128 0.49 5.84 -25.10
N THR A 129 1.53 5.69 -25.92
CA THR A 129 1.83 6.59 -27.05
C THR A 129 1.51 5.93 -28.39
N ASN A 130 1.40 6.70 -29.48
CA ASN A 130 1.21 6.19 -30.84
C ASN A 130 2.42 5.39 -31.38
N SER A 131 3.52 5.36 -30.62
CA SER A 131 4.72 4.54 -30.82
C SER A 131 4.76 3.30 -29.92
N SER A 132 3.70 3.02 -29.17
CA SER A 132 3.58 1.86 -28.27
C SER A 132 3.43 0.55 -29.04
N ALA A 133 3.99 -0.53 -28.48
CA ALA A 133 3.72 -1.89 -28.95
C ALA A 133 2.27 -2.36 -28.71
N ALA A 134 1.49 -1.62 -27.92
CA ALA A 134 0.07 -1.83 -27.67
C ALA A 134 -0.86 -1.04 -28.61
N TYR A 135 -0.39 0.05 -29.21
CA TYR A 135 -1.22 0.98 -30.00
C TYR A 135 -1.68 0.36 -31.32
N ASP A 136 -2.98 0.30 -31.60
CA ASP A 136 -3.60 -0.19 -32.84
C ASP A 136 -3.15 -1.63 -33.20
N LYS A 137 -3.56 -2.61 -32.39
CA LYS A 137 -3.06 -4.01 -32.43
C LYS A 137 -4.11 -5.10 -32.41
N ILE A 138 -5.30 -4.85 -31.86
CA ILE A 138 -6.41 -5.81 -31.81
C ILE A 138 -7.32 -5.53 -33.02
N PRO A 139 -7.31 -6.33 -34.11
CA PRO A 139 -8.09 -6.00 -35.30
C PRO A 139 -9.58 -6.08 -35.00
N ASN A 140 -10.34 -5.06 -35.42
CA ASN A 140 -11.78 -4.96 -35.12
C ASN A 140 -12.54 -6.23 -35.57
N ALA A 141 -12.18 -6.79 -36.74
CA ALA A 141 -12.74 -8.02 -37.30
C ALA A 141 -12.48 -9.32 -36.49
N THR A 142 -11.68 -9.31 -35.41
CA THR A 142 -11.31 -10.53 -34.65
C THR A 142 -12.10 -10.72 -33.34
N ASN A 143 -13.30 -10.14 -33.24
CA ASN A 143 -14.12 -10.16 -32.00
C ASN A 143 -13.33 -9.67 -30.77
N GLY A 144 -12.39 -8.74 -30.98
CA GLY A 144 -11.52 -8.18 -29.95
C GLY A 144 -11.89 -6.77 -29.50
N CYS A 145 -12.62 -6.04 -30.34
CA CYS A 145 -12.99 -4.64 -30.14
C CYS A 145 -14.47 -4.52 -29.79
N GLY A 146 -14.81 -4.41 -28.50
CA GLY A 146 -16.19 -4.13 -28.09
C GLY A 146 -17.17 -5.31 -28.09
N GLN A 147 -16.73 -6.54 -27.82
CA GLN A 147 -17.65 -7.64 -27.52
C GLN A 147 -17.88 -7.81 -26.01
N SER A 148 -19.13 -8.04 -25.62
CA SER A 148 -19.50 -8.22 -24.22
C SER A 148 -18.92 -9.50 -23.61
N VAL A 149 -18.47 -9.42 -22.36
CA VAL A 149 -17.98 -10.59 -21.59
C VAL A 149 -19.03 -10.95 -20.54
N GLY A 150 -19.85 -11.94 -20.85
CA GLY A 150 -21.10 -12.18 -20.11
C GLY A 150 -22.04 -11.00 -20.31
N ASN A 151 -22.42 -10.34 -19.22
CA ASN A 151 -23.34 -9.19 -19.24
C ASN A 151 -22.62 -7.81 -19.30
N VAL A 152 -21.29 -7.78 -19.42
CA VAL A 152 -20.51 -6.53 -19.35
C VAL A 152 -20.13 -6.05 -20.76
N ASP A 153 -20.48 -4.81 -21.11
CA ASP A 153 -20.14 -4.16 -22.38
C ASP A 153 -18.68 -3.69 -22.40
N LEU A 154 -18.00 -3.77 -23.56
CA LEU A 154 -16.62 -3.36 -23.80
C LEU A 154 -16.45 -2.36 -24.97
N THR A 155 -17.54 -1.77 -25.46
CA THR A 155 -17.53 -0.75 -26.54
C THR A 155 -16.92 0.59 -26.12
N ILE A 156 -16.68 0.77 -24.82
CA ILE A 156 -15.88 1.85 -24.22
C ILE A 156 -14.65 1.28 -23.50
N ASP A 157 -13.66 2.12 -23.24
CA ASP A 157 -12.46 1.82 -22.43
C ASP A 157 -12.61 2.27 -20.95
N GLN A 158 -11.52 2.27 -20.17
CA GLN A 158 -11.55 2.68 -18.75
C GLN A 158 -11.80 4.20 -18.54
N ILE A 159 -11.68 5.01 -19.59
CA ILE A 159 -11.89 6.47 -19.53
C ILE A 159 -13.11 6.89 -20.36
N ASP A 160 -14.09 6.00 -20.53
CA ASP A 160 -15.34 6.25 -21.27
C ASP A 160 -15.12 6.75 -22.72
N LYS A 161 -14.05 6.28 -23.39
CA LYS A 161 -13.79 6.56 -24.81
C LYS A 161 -14.13 5.35 -25.67
N THR A 162 -14.69 5.61 -26.85
CA THR A 162 -15.13 4.58 -27.80
C THR A 162 -13.96 3.70 -28.24
N ARG A 163 -14.19 2.38 -28.24
CA ARG A 163 -13.24 1.35 -28.61
C ARG A 163 -13.81 0.52 -29.77
N PRO A 164 -13.23 0.58 -31.00
CA PRO A 164 -12.00 1.27 -31.37
C PRO A 164 -12.19 2.77 -31.64
N THR A 165 -11.06 3.51 -31.68
CA THR A 165 -11.00 4.84 -32.33
C THR A 165 -10.72 4.73 -33.85
N TYR A 166 -10.07 3.66 -34.32
CA TYR A 166 -9.76 3.41 -35.74
C TYR A 166 -10.20 2.00 -36.20
N ASP A 167 -9.47 1.35 -37.11
CA ASP A 167 -9.79 0.02 -37.65
C ASP A 167 -9.35 -1.15 -36.74
N ALA A 168 -8.60 -0.85 -35.68
CA ALA A 168 -8.19 -1.77 -34.62
C ALA A 168 -8.20 -1.04 -33.25
N CYS A 169 -8.00 -1.80 -32.16
CA CYS A 169 -7.97 -1.28 -30.80
C CYS A 169 -6.58 -1.38 -30.16
N ASP A 170 -6.36 -0.54 -29.15
CA ASP A 170 -5.18 -0.54 -28.28
C ASP A 170 -5.24 -1.68 -27.24
N VAL A 171 -4.13 -2.39 -27.00
CA VAL A 171 -4.06 -3.44 -25.95
C VAL A 171 -4.07 -2.81 -24.55
N GLY A 172 -4.79 -3.43 -23.61
CA GLY A 172 -4.96 -2.93 -22.25
C GLY A 172 -6.21 -2.07 -22.09
N ALA A 173 -6.18 -1.14 -21.12
CA ALA A 173 -7.37 -0.48 -20.60
C ALA A 173 -7.76 0.87 -21.27
N LEU A 174 -7.00 1.42 -22.21
CA LEU A 174 -7.15 2.78 -22.78
C LEU A 174 -6.98 2.83 -24.32
N GLU A 175 -7.44 3.90 -25.01
CA GLU A 175 -7.39 4.14 -26.49
C GLU A 175 -6.91 5.60 -26.91
N LEU A 176 -6.26 5.84 -28.08
CA LEU A 176 -5.42 7.07 -28.40
C LEU A 176 -5.64 7.85 -29.78
N GLN A 177 -5.02 9.06 -30.02
CA GLN A 177 -5.34 10.10 -31.08
C GLN A 177 -4.09 10.91 -31.76
N PRO A 178 -4.14 11.72 -32.92
CA PRO A 178 -2.99 12.05 -33.93
C PRO A 178 -2.53 13.55 -34.46
N ALA A 179 -1.50 13.77 -35.41
CA ALA A 179 -0.92 15.10 -36.02
C ALA A 179 0.07 15.20 -37.36
N PRO A 180 0.48 16.39 -38.02
CA PRO A 180 1.21 16.61 -39.40
C PRO A 180 2.34 17.78 -39.73
N THR A 181 3.02 17.97 -40.96
CA THR A 181 4.14 19.01 -41.39
C THR A 181 4.51 19.43 -42.95
N PRO A 182 5.42 20.46 -43.35
CA PRO A 182 5.73 21.10 -44.75
C PRO A 182 7.22 21.60 -45.29
N THR A 183 7.47 22.21 -46.54
CA THR A 183 8.86 22.53 -47.26
C THR A 183 9.06 23.67 -48.44
N PRO A 184 10.29 24.25 -48.86
CA PRO A 184 10.60 25.37 -49.93
C PRO A 184 11.91 25.41 -50.93
N THR A 185 12.21 26.42 -51.87
CA THR A 185 13.33 26.55 -52.97
C THR A 185 13.89 27.98 -53.62
N PRO A 186 14.98 28.13 -54.52
CA PRO A 186 15.80 29.42 -54.92
C PRO A 186 16.47 29.78 -56.39
N PRO A 187 17.18 30.98 -56.67
CA PRO A 187 17.89 31.49 -57.98
C PRO A 187 19.21 32.47 -58.06
N PRO A 188 19.88 32.90 -59.25
CA PRO A 188 21.23 33.70 -59.43
C PRO A 188 21.58 34.79 -60.63
N PRO A 189 22.76 35.58 -60.71
CA PRO A 189 23.18 36.70 -61.73
C PRO A 189 24.74 36.97 -62.24
N SER A 190 25.18 38.06 -63.01
CA SER A 190 26.62 38.45 -63.54
C SER A 190 27.03 39.91 -64.16
N ASP A 191 28.26 40.21 -64.76
CA ASP A 191 29.08 41.56 -64.84
C ASP A 191 30.00 42.07 -66.12
N PRO A 192 30.71 43.31 -66.20
CA PRO A 192 31.42 44.02 -67.40
C PRO A 192 32.88 44.80 -67.32
N GLY A 193 33.39 45.69 -68.29
CA GLY A 193 34.79 46.41 -68.37
C GLY A 193 35.14 47.69 -69.33
N THR A 194 36.41 48.29 -69.49
CA THR A 194 36.79 49.60 -70.29
C THR A 194 38.26 49.96 -70.92
N TYR A 195 38.96 51.18 -70.80
CA TYR A 195 40.11 51.82 -71.67
C TYR A 195 41.29 52.75 -71.00
N TYR A 196 42.67 52.64 -71.24
CA TYR A 196 43.91 53.60 -71.11
C TYR A 196 45.40 53.06 -70.67
N THR A 197 46.41 53.84 -70.13
CA THR A 197 47.96 53.62 -70.10
C THR A 197 48.79 53.26 -68.76
N VAL A 198 50.15 53.40 -68.50
CA VAL A 198 50.93 52.80 -67.28
C VAL A 198 52.02 53.64 -66.50
N THR A 199 52.41 53.21 -65.25
CA THR A 199 53.59 53.53 -64.36
C THR A 199 53.86 52.42 -63.27
N VAL A 200 55.08 52.26 -62.71
CA VAL A 200 55.52 51.18 -61.76
C VAL A 200 56.49 51.66 -60.65
N THR A 201 56.44 51.13 -59.42
CA THR A 201 57.31 51.43 -58.25
C THR A 201 57.74 50.15 -57.46
N ARG A 202 58.75 50.22 -56.57
CA ARG A 202 59.23 49.12 -55.70
C ARG A 202 59.23 49.50 -54.19
N ALA A 203 58.77 48.59 -53.32
CA ALA A 203 58.59 48.79 -51.87
C ALA A 203 58.75 47.49 -51.03
N GLY A 204 58.61 47.60 -49.70
CA GLY A 204 58.51 46.47 -48.75
C GLY A 204 59.69 46.33 -47.77
N THR A 205 59.71 45.24 -46.98
CA THR A 205 60.77 44.94 -45.98
C THR A 205 61.92 44.06 -46.50
N GLY A 206 61.78 43.51 -47.70
CA GLY A 206 62.78 42.72 -48.43
C GLY A 206 63.26 43.44 -49.69
N SER A 207 63.81 42.69 -50.66
CA SER A 207 64.37 43.26 -51.90
C SER A 207 64.10 42.44 -53.17
N GLY A 208 64.17 43.10 -54.32
CA GLY A 208 63.93 42.48 -55.63
C GLY A 208 63.96 43.46 -56.82
N SER A 209 63.73 42.90 -58.02
CA SER A 209 63.76 43.59 -59.31
C SER A 209 62.45 43.42 -60.10
N VAL A 210 62.23 44.27 -61.11
CA VAL A 210 61.05 44.25 -61.97
C VAL A 210 61.41 44.54 -63.44
N THR A 211 60.80 43.81 -64.37
CA THR A 211 60.91 43.99 -65.84
C THR A 211 59.51 44.14 -66.49
N GLY A 212 59.46 44.58 -67.75
CA GLY A 212 58.22 44.75 -68.52
C GLY A 212 58.37 44.24 -69.96
N ALA A 213 57.25 43.92 -70.60
CA ALA A 213 57.17 43.31 -71.92
C ALA A 213 55.81 43.59 -72.60
N PRO A 214 55.77 43.77 -73.94
CA PRO A 214 56.86 43.59 -74.90
C PRO A 214 57.80 44.80 -75.08
N MET A 215 57.76 45.82 -74.21
CA MET A 215 58.76 46.90 -74.17
C MET A 215 59.37 47.06 -72.77
N PRO A 216 60.68 47.34 -72.66
CA PRO A 216 61.34 47.45 -71.35
C PRO A 216 60.91 48.72 -70.60
N ILE A 217 60.73 48.58 -69.28
CA ILE A 217 60.46 49.70 -68.37
C ILE A 217 61.73 50.55 -68.22
N THR A 218 61.60 51.87 -68.40
CA THR A 218 62.68 52.82 -68.06
C THR A 218 62.60 53.17 -66.57
N TRP A 219 63.71 53.07 -65.83
CA TRP A 219 63.75 53.21 -64.36
C TRP A 219 64.56 54.41 -63.86
N SER A 220 64.10 55.02 -62.77
CA SER A 220 64.86 55.95 -61.92
C SER A 220 64.65 55.58 -60.44
N GLY A 221 65.72 55.14 -59.77
CA GLY A 221 65.67 54.67 -58.38
C GLY A 221 64.70 53.51 -58.17
N ASN A 222 63.58 53.79 -57.50
CA ASN A 222 62.53 52.80 -57.21
C ASN A 222 61.30 52.89 -58.15
N THR A 223 61.29 53.71 -59.20
CA THR A 223 60.10 53.94 -60.07
C THR A 223 60.42 53.88 -61.58
N GLY A 224 59.45 53.52 -62.44
CA GLY A 224 59.59 53.43 -63.90
C GLY A 224 58.25 53.43 -64.68
N VAL A 225 58.26 53.53 -66.03
CA VAL A 225 57.06 53.90 -66.87
C VAL A 225 56.99 53.19 -68.24
N VAL A 226 55.78 52.95 -68.80
CA VAL A 226 55.46 52.38 -70.15
C VAL A 226 54.00 52.72 -70.62
N SER A 227 53.54 52.46 -71.87
CA SER A 227 52.18 52.85 -72.38
C SER A 227 51.65 52.04 -73.61
N ARG A 228 50.31 51.91 -73.79
CA ARG A 228 49.61 51.12 -74.84
C ARG A 228 48.15 51.60 -75.15
N PRO A 229 47.47 51.06 -76.20
CA PRO A 229 46.01 51.15 -76.46
C PRO A 229 45.08 50.13 -75.77
N GLU A 230 43.76 50.38 -75.80
CA GLU A 230 42.65 49.45 -75.43
C GLU A 230 42.81 48.03 -75.98
N PHE A 231 42.39 47.03 -75.20
CA PHE A 231 42.47 45.58 -75.44
C PHE A 231 43.87 45.02 -75.80
N SER A 232 44.88 45.88 -75.98
CA SER A 232 46.29 45.52 -76.08
C SER A 232 46.94 45.49 -74.70
N ILE A 233 48.11 44.86 -74.60
CA ILE A 233 48.59 44.27 -73.35
C ILE A 233 50.02 44.73 -73.01
N GLU A 234 50.27 44.98 -71.72
CA GLU A 234 51.59 45.12 -71.11
C GLU A 234 51.73 44.13 -69.93
N THR A 235 52.87 43.45 -69.82
CA THR A 235 53.16 42.46 -68.77
C THR A 235 54.38 42.85 -67.94
N LEU A 236 54.16 43.09 -66.65
CA LEU A 236 55.21 43.35 -65.66
C LEU A 236 55.59 42.06 -64.92
N THR A 237 56.88 41.76 -64.78
CA THR A 237 57.37 40.58 -64.04
C THR A 237 58.27 41.01 -62.89
N ALA A 238 58.10 40.41 -61.71
CA ALA A 238 58.90 40.70 -60.52
C ALA A 238 59.74 39.49 -60.10
N THR A 239 60.94 39.73 -59.54
CA THR A 239 61.83 38.67 -59.03
C THR A 239 62.41 39.09 -57.69
N ALA A 240 62.16 38.29 -56.66
CA ALA A 240 62.67 38.54 -55.31
C ALA A 240 64.14 38.13 -55.16
N SER A 241 64.87 38.82 -54.28
CA SER A 241 66.23 38.45 -53.88
C SER A 241 66.22 37.34 -52.82
N ALA A 242 67.33 36.61 -52.68
CA ALA A 242 67.45 35.53 -51.70
C ALA A 242 67.12 36.02 -50.28
N GLY A 243 66.28 35.26 -49.55
CA GLY A 243 65.77 35.65 -48.23
C GLY A 243 64.57 36.58 -48.24
N SER A 244 64.14 37.09 -49.40
CA SER A 244 62.89 37.85 -49.57
C SER A 244 61.86 37.06 -50.38
N VAL A 245 60.57 37.35 -50.17
CA VAL A 245 59.46 36.90 -51.01
C VAL A 245 58.85 38.10 -51.75
N PHE A 246 58.40 37.88 -52.98
CA PHE A 246 57.57 38.88 -53.67
C PHE A 246 56.16 38.80 -53.08
N ALA A 247 55.77 39.83 -52.33
CA ALA A 247 54.48 39.91 -51.64
C ALA A 247 53.32 40.30 -52.58
N GLY A 248 53.63 40.76 -53.79
CA GLY A 248 52.67 41.05 -54.85
C GLY A 248 52.73 42.47 -55.38
N TRP A 249 51.88 42.73 -56.38
CA TRP A 249 51.61 44.05 -56.91
C TRP A 249 50.49 44.73 -56.13
N SER A 250 50.53 46.06 -56.08
CA SER A 250 49.49 46.93 -55.57
C SER A 250 49.35 48.19 -56.43
N GLY A 251 48.31 48.98 -56.16
CA GLY A 251 47.88 50.07 -57.04
C GLY A 251 46.91 49.54 -58.11
N ASP A 252 47.13 49.93 -59.37
CA ASP A 252 46.26 49.51 -60.48
C ASP A 252 46.62 48.11 -61.03
N CYS A 253 47.67 47.48 -60.51
CA CYS A 253 47.92 46.03 -60.60
C CYS A 253 47.72 45.38 -59.23
N SER A 254 47.33 44.10 -59.22
CA SER A 254 47.16 43.31 -58.00
C SER A 254 47.62 41.86 -58.19
N GLY A 255 47.80 41.14 -57.08
CA GLY A 255 48.17 39.71 -57.08
C GLY A 255 49.68 39.45 -57.16
N ILE A 256 50.05 38.17 -57.27
CA ILE A 256 51.44 37.67 -57.07
C ILE A 256 52.10 37.08 -58.33
N VAL A 257 51.35 36.94 -59.43
CA VAL A 257 51.87 36.52 -60.75
C VAL A 257 52.38 37.74 -61.53
N ALA A 258 52.97 37.56 -62.72
CA ALA A 258 53.32 38.68 -63.59
C ALA A 258 52.07 39.52 -63.93
N CYS A 259 52.05 40.80 -63.56
CA CYS A 259 50.88 41.64 -63.80
C CYS A 259 50.74 41.94 -65.29
N THR A 260 49.77 41.28 -65.92
CA THR A 260 49.42 41.47 -67.32
C THR A 260 48.16 42.30 -67.38
N MET A 261 48.29 43.56 -67.79
CA MET A 261 47.15 44.47 -67.92
C MET A 261 46.78 44.62 -69.39
N ALA A 262 45.54 44.26 -69.72
CA ALA A 262 44.87 44.82 -70.89
C ALA A 262 44.58 46.29 -70.60
N MET A 263 44.87 47.16 -71.55
CA MET A 263 45.19 48.54 -71.24
C MET A 263 43.92 49.40 -71.18
N THR A 264 43.26 49.31 -70.01
CA THR A 264 41.88 49.74 -69.76
C THR A 264 41.71 50.92 -68.77
N LYS A 265 42.80 51.52 -68.29
CA LYS A 265 42.86 52.89 -67.75
C LYS A 265 44.33 53.31 -67.58
N ASN A 266 44.64 54.53 -67.13
CA ASN A 266 46.01 54.84 -66.69
C ASN A 266 46.30 54.09 -65.38
N TYR A 267 47.36 53.29 -65.37
CA TYR A 267 47.79 52.36 -64.31
C TYR A 267 49.00 52.92 -63.56
N ASN A 268 49.05 52.74 -62.25
CA ASN A 268 50.16 53.03 -61.36
C ASN A 268 50.37 51.82 -60.45
N VAL A 269 51.52 51.18 -60.55
CA VAL A 269 51.78 49.86 -59.97
C VAL A 269 52.86 49.96 -58.89
N THR A 270 52.80 49.15 -57.84
CA THR A 270 53.90 48.98 -56.87
C THR A 270 54.18 47.50 -56.60
N ALA A 271 55.42 47.08 -56.83
CA ALA A 271 55.93 45.75 -56.48
C ALA A 271 56.43 45.75 -55.03
N THR A 272 55.87 44.87 -54.19
CA THR A 272 56.27 44.76 -52.78
C THR A 272 57.09 43.49 -52.53
N PHE A 273 58.24 43.62 -51.85
CA PHE A 273 59.08 42.48 -51.43
C PHE A 273 59.18 42.48 -49.91
N ASN A 274 58.91 41.35 -49.24
CA ASN A 274 58.91 41.23 -47.78
C ASN A 274 59.78 40.06 -47.30
N LEU A 275 60.02 39.97 -45.99
CA LEU A 275 60.54 38.75 -45.36
C LEU A 275 59.45 37.65 -45.30
N PRO A 276 59.82 36.36 -45.18
CA PRO A 276 58.85 35.27 -45.04
C PRO A 276 58.00 35.41 -43.77
N SER A 277 56.71 35.08 -43.89
CA SER A 277 55.85 34.84 -42.73
C SER A 277 56.02 33.40 -42.22
N ARG A 278 55.81 33.21 -40.92
CA ARG A 278 55.92 31.93 -40.21
C ARG A 278 54.67 31.71 -39.36
N THR A 279 54.04 30.56 -39.56
CA THR A 279 52.88 30.12 -38.77
C THR A 279 53.33 29.56 -37.43
N LEU A 280 52.83 30.12 -36.33
CA LEU A 280 52.80 29.45 -35.03
C LEU A 280 51.43 28.80 -34.83
N THR A 281 51.41 27.49 -34.62
CA THR A 281 50.21 26.74 -34.21
C THR A 281 50.25 26.52 -32.70
N VAL A 282 49.16 26.83 -31.99
CA VAL A 282 49.01 26.59 -30.55
C VAL A 282 47.78 25.72 -30.32
N SER A 283 47.96 24.56 -29.70
CA SER A 283 46.92 23.57 -29.43
C SER A 283 46.64 23.43 -27.94
N ARG A 284 45.41 23.05 -27.58
CA ARG A 284 44.96 22.76 -26.21
C ARG A 284 44.57 21.29 -26.11
N LEU A 285 45.01 20.62 -25.04
CA LEU A 285 44.82 19.18 -24.82
C LEU A 285 44.43 18.87 -23.37
N GLY A 286 43.78 17.73 -23.16
CA GLY A 286 43.40 17.21 -21.84
C GLY A 286 41.91 17.41 -21.52
N THR A 287 41.54 17.19 -20.26
CA THR A 287 40.14 17.28 -19.79
C THR A 287 39.77 18.65 -19.24
N GLY A 288 40.75 19.44 -18.82
CA GLY A 288 40.57 20.76 -18.23
C GLY A 288 40.32 21.83 -19.28
N SER A 289 39.67 22.90 -18.86
CA SER A 289 39.60 24.12 -19.66
C SER A 289 40.84 24.99 -19.43
N GLY A 290 41.13 25.88 -20.37
CA GLY A 290 42.30 26.75 -20.29
C GLY A 290 42.43 27.68 -21.49
N ASN A 291 43.13 28.79 -21.28
CA ASN A 291 43.47 29.76 -22.31
C ASN A 291 44.99 29.83 -22.51
N VAL A 292 45.43 30.22 -23.70
CA VAL A 292 46.83 30.57 -23.99
C VAL A 292 46.88 31.95 -24.61
N ALA A 293 47.60 32.87 -23.96
CA ALA A 293 47.90 34.19 -24.48
C ALA A 293 49.31 34.20 -25.12
N ALA A 294 49.54 35.10 -26.08
CA ALA A 294 50.85 35.37 -26.68
C ALA A 294 51.30 36.81 -26.34
N SER A 295 52.61 37.02 -26.19
CA SER A 295 53.21 38.33 -25.89
C SER A 295 53.08 39.36 -27.01
N SER A 296 52.80 38.90 -28.23
CA SER A 296 52.62 39.67 -29.45
C SER A 296 51.80 38.85 -30.44
N GLY A 297 51.24 39.48 -31.48
CA GLY A 297 50.32 38.83 -32.42
C GLY A 297 48.94 38.54 -31.82
N VAL A 298 48.08 37.86 -32.59
CA VAL A 298 46.73 37.45 -32.16
C VAL A 298 46.51 35.98 -32.51
N LEU A 299 46.35 35.13 -31.51
CA LEU A 299 46.02 33.72 -31.67
C LEU A 299 44.55 33.58 -32.10
N THR A 300 44.32 33.19 -33.35
CA THR A 300 42.98 33.02 -33.91
C THR A 300 42.50 31.59 -33.68
N TRP A 301 41.61 31.39 -32.71
CA TRP A 301 41.15 30.07 -32.27
C TRP A 301 40.06 29.47 -33.17
N VAL A 302 40.25 28.21 -33.56
CA VAL A 302 39.25 27.30 -34.12
C VAL A 302 39.21 26.06 -33.24
N SER A 303 38.20 25.96 -32.37
CA SER A 303 38.10 24.92 -31.34
C SER A 303 39.38 24.87 -30.46
N ASN A 304 40.01 23.70 -30.32
CA ASN A 304 41.20 23.49 -29.50
C ASN A 304 42.53 23.83 -30.19
N SER A 305 42.52 24.43 -31.38
CA SER A 305 43.73 24.92 -32.06
C SER A 305 43.62 26.41 -32.40
N ALA A 306 44.74 27.12 -32.39
CA ALA A 306 44.87 28.48 -32.91
C ALA A 306 46.09 28.61 -33.79
N THR A 307 46.04 29.56 -34.71
CA THR A 307 47.20 30.01 -35.48
C THR A 307 47.45 31.50 -35.31
N ALA A 308 48.70 31.90 -35.45
CA ALA A 308 49.13 33.29 -35.61
C ALA A 308 50.33 33.36 -36.56
N GLU A 309 50.35 34.38 -37.41
CA GLU A 309 51.42 34.64 -38.38
C GLU A 309 52.41 35.68 -37.84
N TYR A 310 53.70 35.38 -37.96
CA TYR A 310 54.79 36.26 -37.52
C TYR A 310 55.83 36.42 -38.62
N GLN A 311 56.49 37.58 -38.68
CA GLN A 311 57.68 37.74 -39.53
C GLN A 311 58.82 36.85 -39.00
N ASP A 312 59.66 36.34 -39.91
CA ASP A 312 60.81 35.50 -39.54
C ASP A 312 61.66 36.11 -38.41
N SER A 313 62.18 35.24 -37.54
CA SER A 313 63.03 35.56 -36.39
C SER A 313 62.39 36.36 -35.27
N THR A 314 61.08 36.63 -35.31
CA THR A 314 60.29 37.14 -34.18
C THR A 314 60.38 36.19 -32.97
N VAL A 315 60.45 36.73 -31.75
CA VAL A 315 60.37 35.98 -30.49
C VAL A 315 58.99 36.16 -29.88
N VAL A 316 58.37 35.07 -29.41
CA VAL A 316 57.01 35.05 -28.85
C VAL A 316 57.02 34.26 -27.55
N THR A 317 56.50 34.86 -26.47
CA THR A 317 56.25 34.16 -25.19
C THR A 317 54.76 33.83 -25.10
N LEU A 318 54.46 32.54 -24.93
CA LEU A 318 53.13 32.01 -24.65
C LEU A 318 52.92 31.89 -23.14
N THR A 319 51.72 32.19 -22.65
CA THR A 319 51.32 32.06 -21.24
C THR A 319 50.04 31.24 -21.14
N ALA A 320 50.09 30.12 -20.41
CA ALA A 320 48.95 29.27 -20.11
C ALA A 320 48.22 29.76 -18.85
N ILE A 321 46.89 29.85 -18.94
CA ILE A 321 46.02 30.33 -17.87
C ILE A 321 44.92 29.30 -17.65
N ALA A 322 44.91 28.67 -16.47
CA ALA A 322 43.89 27.71 -16.05
C ALA A 322 42.88 28.39 -15.09
N PRO A 323 41.56 28.21 -15.28
CA PRO A 323 40.54 28.63 -14.31
C PRO A 323 40.47 27.68 -13.10
N ASP A 324 39.72 28.07 -12.07
CA ASP A 324 39.72 27.41 -10.75
C ASP A 324 39.36 25.91 -10.74
N ASP A 325 38.59 25.42 -11.72
CA ASP A 325 38.23 23.99 -11.82
C ASP A 325 39.28 23.12 -12.51
N SER A 326 40.30 23.76 -13.10
CA SER A 326 41.27 23.15 -14.00
C SER A 326 42.70 23.42 -13.53
N THR A 327 43.64 22.64 -14.02
CA THR A 327 45.08 22.75 -13.70
C THR A 327 45.87 22.65 -14.99
N PHE A 328 46.80 23.59 -15.23
CA PHE A 328 47.77 23.46 -16.30
C PHE A 328 48.83 22.43 -15.91
N THR A 329 49.09 21.44 -16.78
CA THR A 329 49.99 20.32 -16.48
C THR A 329 51.28 20.31 -17.30
N GLY A 330 51.37 21.13 -18.35
CA GLY A 330 52.63 21.35 -19.07
C GLY A 330 52.50 21.58 -20.58
N TRP A 331 53.62 21.98 -21.18
CA TRP A 331 53.77 22.23 -22.61
C TRP A 331 54.39 21.05 -23.36
N GLY A 332 54.02 20.91 -24.63
CA GLY A 332 54.62 20.00 -25.61
C GLY A 332 54.81 20.62 -27.00
N GLY A 333 55.41 19.85 -27.90
CA GLY A 333 55.79 20.29 -29.26
C GLY A 333 57.16 20.97 -29.29
N ASP A 334 57.25 22.08 -30.01
CA ASP A 334 58.44 22.97 -30.08
C ASP A 334 58.67 23.80 -28.80
N CYS A 335 57.87 23.53 -27.77
CA CYS A 335 57.92 24.09 -26.43
C CYS A 335 57.81 22.95 -25.40
N LYS A 336 58.47 23.08 -24.25
CA LYS A 336 58.55 22.02 -23.22
C LYS A 336 58.64 22.61 -21.82
N GLY A 337 58.05 21.94 -20.83
CA GLY A 337 58.16 22.27 -19.40
C GLY A 337 56.80 22.41 -18.71
N THR A 338 56.82 22.52 -17.38
CA THR A 338 55.63 22.66 -16.52
C THR A 338 55.32 24.11 -16.11
N GLU A 339 56.25 25.04 -16.35
CA GLU A 339 56.06 26.46 -16.07
C GLU A 339 54.91 27.07 -16.89
N THR A 340 54.16 28.01 -16.31
CA THR A 340 53.00 28.64 -16.97
C THR A 340 53.37 29.49 -18.19
N THR A 341 54.65 29.78 -18.41
CA THR A 341 55.16 30.54 -19.56
C THR A 341 56.18 29.75 -20.38
N CYS A 342 56.16 29.92 -21.70
CA CYS A 342 57.15 29.33 -22.61
C CYS A 342 57.50 30.29 -23.75
N THR A 343 58.76 30.32 -24.19
CA THR A 343 59.22 31.25 -25.24
C THR A 343 59.76 30.51 -26.44
N VAL A 344 59.31 30.90 -27.64
CA VAL A 344 59.71 30.34 -28.94
C VAL A 344 60.24 31.44 -29.87
N LYS A 345 61.06 31.07 -30.87
CA LYS A 345 61.57 31.99 -31.89
C LYS A 345 61.21 31.48 -33.29
N MET A 346 60.56 32.33 -34.08
CA MET A 346 59.95 32.00 -35.37
C MET A 346 60.98 31.95 -36.52
N THR A 347 61.95 31.03 -36.47
CA THR A 347 62.88 30.75 -37.59
C THR A 347 62.33 29.73 -38.59
N SER A 348 61.21 29.11 -38.25
CA SER A 348 60.41 28.19 -39.07
C SER A 348 58.94 28.32 -38.66
N ASN A 349 58.04 27.58 -39.31
CA ASN A 349 56.75 27.31 -38.70
C ASN A 349 56.97 26.43 -37.46
N LEU A 350 56.16 26.61 -36.42
CA LEU A 350 56.29 25.91 -35.13
C LEU A 350 54.92 25.47 -34.62
N SER A 351 54.90 24.42 -33.80
CA SER A 351 53.69 23.86 -33.18
C SER A 351 53.90 23.63 -31.68
N VAL A 352 53.00 24.20 -30.87
CA VAL A 352 53.01 24.10 -29.40
C VAL A 352 51.69 23.50 -28.91
N THR A 353 51.75 22.70 -27.85
CA THR A 353 50.57 22.18 -27.13
C THR A 353 50.61 22.61 -25.68
N ALA A 354 49.49 23.10 -25.15
CA ALA A 354 49.25 23.36 -23.73
C ALA A 354 48.27 22.33 -23.18
N THR A 355 48.64 21.65 -22.09
CA THR A 355 47.81 20.59 -21.50
C THR A 355 47.13 21.07 -20.21
N PHE A 356 45.82 20.83 -20.10
CA PHE A 356 44.99 21.19 -18.95
C PHE A 356 44.17 19.99 -18.46
N THR A 357 44.03 19.81 -17.16
CA THR A 357 43.24 18.72 -16.55
C THR A 357 42.26 19.25 -15.51
N LEU A 358 41.02 18.75 -15.50
CA LEU A 358 40.06 19.04 -14.43
C LEU A 358 40.57 18.54 -13.08
N LYS A 359 40.27 19.29 -12.02
CA LYS A 359 40.49 18.87 -10.64
C LYS A 359 39.42 17.84 -10.23
N PRO A 360 39.70 16.95 -9.25
CA PRO A 360 38.71 16.03 -8.71
C PRO A 360 37.47 16.76 -8.16
N ARG A 361 36.34 16.05 -8.14
CA ARG A 361 35.10 16.50 -7.51
C ARG A 361 34.89 15.77 -6.18
N THR A 362 34.59 16.52 -5.12
CA THR A 362 34.31 15.97 -3.80
C THR A 362 32.88 15.45 -3.71
N LEU A 363 32.71 14.20 -3.27
CA LEU A 363 31.46 13.64 -2.76
C LEU A 363 31.42 13.80 -1.25
N THR A 364 30.30 14.31 -0.73
CA THR A 364 29.97 14.39 0.69
C THR A 364 28.69 13.60 0.95
N VAL A 365 28.73 12.72 1.95
CA VAL A 365 27.59 11.94 2.43
C VAL A 365 27.39 12.24 3.92
N THR A 366 26.22 12.73 4.30
CA THR A 366 25.81 12.88 5.70
C THR A 366 24.85 11.75 6.06
N LYS A 367 24.81 11.32 7.33
CA LYS A 367 23.80 10.37 7.82
C LYS A 367 23.10 10.86 9.08
N THR A 368 21.85 10.46 9.26
CA THR A 368 21.11 10.64 10.52
C THR A 368 20.56 9.30 10.97
N GLY A 369 20.84 8.87 12.20
CA GLY A 369 20.53 7.53 12.70
C GLY A 369 21.70 6.54 12.55
N SER A 370 21.47 5.28 12.92
CA SER A 370 22.52 4.25 13.12
C SER A 370 23.03 3.57 11.84
N GLY A 371 22.44 3.86 10.68
CA GLY A 371 22.76 3.19 9.42
C GLY A 371 24.18 3.38 8.88
N ASN A 372 24.51 2.58 7.86
CA ASN A 372 25.75 2.64 7.10
C ASN A 372 25.48 3.09 5.65
N VAL A 373 26.47 3.72 5.01
CA VAL A 373 26.45 4.02 3.58
C VAL A 373 27.77 3.61 2.94
N THR A 374 27.70 2.78 1.90
CA THR A 374 28.83 2.38 1.08
C THR A 374 28.75 3.02 -0.31
N VAL A 375 29.87 2.94 -1.06
CA VAL A 375 30.00 3.46 -2.43
C VAL A 375 30.55 2.37 -3.35
N SER A 376 30.11 2.34 -4.61
CA SER A 376 30.50 1.33 -5.61
C SER A 376 31.96 1.42 -6.06
N THR A 377 32.62 2.57 -5.85
CA THR A 377 34.02 2.82 -6.22
C THR A 377 34.70 3.68 -5.15
N GLY A 378 35.97 3.40 -4.86
CA GLY A 378 36.71 4.05 -3.78
C GLY A 378 36.17 3.70 -2.39
N SER A 379 36.33 4.60 -1.43
CA SER A 379 35.77 4.49 -0.08
C SER A 379 35.50 5.88 0.51
N LEU A 380 34.49 5.98 1.39
CA LEU A 380 34.21 7.20 2.14
C LEU A 380 35.08 7.25 3.41
N THR A 381 35.82 8.34 3.57
CA THR A 381 36.51 8.66 4.83
C THR A 381 35.53 9.38 5.74
N TRP A 382 35.23 8.83 6.92
CA TRP A 382 34.21 9.37 7.83
C TRP A 382 34.80 10.21 8.96
N THR A 383 34.08 11.26 9.34
CA THR A 383 34.23 12.01 10.59
C THR A 383 32.82 12.22 11.15
N ASP A 384 32.57 11.67 12.33
CA ASP A 384 31.24 11.54 12.93
C ASP A 384 30.20 11.01 11.92
N ASN A 385 29.16 11.80 11.63
CA ASN A 385 28.08 11.48 10.69
C ASN A 385 28.32 11.96 9.26
N LYS A 386 29.55 12.37 8.89
CA LYS A 386 29.91 12.90 7.58
C LYS A 386 31.04 12.09 6.92
N GLY A 387 30.75 11.44 5.81
CA GLY A 387 31.70 10.74 4.95
C GLY A 387 32.09 11.59 3.73
N THR A 388 33.36 11.58 3.33
CA THR A 388 33.85 12.28 2.14
C THR A 388 34.79 11.44 1.29
N ALA A 389 34.76 11.64 -0.03
CA ALA A 389 35.67 11.06 -1.01
C ALA A 389 35.87 12.00 -2.21
N GLU A 390 36.93 11.81 -3.00
CA GLU A 390 37.17 12.55 -4.24
C GLU A 390 37.21 11.64 -5.45
N TYR A 391 36.66 12.11 -6.58
CA TYR A 391 36.54 11.35 -7.81
C TYR A 391 36.91 12.21 -9.04
N PRO A 392 37.44 11.63 -10.13
CA PRO A 392 37.56 12.31 -11.41
C PRO A 392 36.19 12.81 -11.92
N ASP A 393 36.19 13.91 -12.68
CA ASP A 393 34.95 14.45 -13.28
C ASP A 393 34.25 13.40 -14.16
N GLY A 394 32.91 13.40 -14.14
CA GLY A 394 32.07 12.47 -14.89
C GLY A 394 31.97 11.06 -14.28
N THR A 395 32.70 10.74 -13.21
CA THR A 395 32.61 9.45 -12.52
C THR A 395 31.20 9.19 -12.02
N LYS A 396 30.65 8.01 -12.30
CA LYS A 396 29.38 7.56 -11.69
C LYS A 396 29.67 6.79 -10.40
N VAL A 397 28.99 7.17 -9.32
CA VAL A 397 29.14 6.55 -7.99
C VAL A 397 27.77 6.11 -7.52
N THR A 398 27.61 4.81 -7.26
CA THR A 398 26.40 4.26 -6.66
C THR A 398 26.59 4.17 -5.15
N LEU A 399 25.71 4.85 -4.43
CA LEU A 399 25.59 4.86 -2.98
C LEU A 399 24.59 3.78 -2.55
N THR A 400 24.96 2.96 -1.58
CA THR A 400 24.06 1.95 -0.98
C THR A 400 23.93 2.21 0.50
N ALA A 401 22.70 2.47 0.96
CA ALA A 401 22.34 2.57 2.36
C ALA A 401 22.00 1.19 2.93
N THR A 402 22.46 0.92 4.15
CA THR A 402 22.13 -0.31 4.90
C THR A 402 21.72 0.08 6.31
N ALA A 403 20.48 -0.20 6.68
CA ALA A 403 20.00 -0.05 8.05
C ALA A 403 20.35 -1.32 8.86
N PRO A 404 20.82 -1.20 10.12
CA PRO A 404 20.95 -2.33 11.02
C PRO A 404 19.59 -2.79 11.56
N ASP A 405 19.57 -3.94 12.22
CA ASP A 405 18.38 -4.46 12.91
C ASP A 405 17.78 -3.41 13.86
N GLY A 406 16.46 -3.29 13.86
CA GLY A 406 15.73 -2.25 14.60
C GLY A 406 15.72 -0.86 13.94
N SER A 407 16.22 -0.72 12.70
CA SER A 407 16.20 0.54 11.95
C SER A 407 15.66 0.38 10.52
N THR A 408 14.93 1.38 10.03
CA THR A 408 14.56 1.53 8.61
C THR A 408 15.47 2.53 7.91
N PHE A 409 15.68 2.35 6.60
CA PHE A 409 16.13 3.45 5.74
C PHE A 409 14.93 4.36 5.41
N GLY A 410 15.00 5.62 5.85
CA GLY A 410 13.98 6.65 5.67
C GLY A 410 14.18 7.53 4.42
N GLY A 411 15.09 7.16 3.52
CA GLY A 411 15.29 7.83 2.23
C GLY A 411 16.50 8.77 2.16
N TRP A 412 16.81 9.16 0.91
CA TRP A 412 17.85 10.12 0.56
C TRP A 412 17.30 11.54 0.47
N SER A 413 18.19 12.52 0.70
CA SER A 413 17.94 13.94 0.44
C SER A 413 19.23 14.66 0.01
N GLY A 414 19.10 15.82 -0.64
CA GLY A 414 20.21 16.51 -1.31
C GLY A 414 20.30 16.10 -2.78
N ASP A 415 21.52 15.81 -3.26
CA ASP A 415 21.79 15.39 -4.64
C ASP A 415 21.38 13.93 -4.95
N CYS A 416 20.83 13.23 -3.96
CA CYS A 416 20.04 12.01 -4.09
C CYS A 416 18.68 12.24 -3.43
N THR A 417 17.61 11.69 -3.99
CA THR A 417 16.25 11.79 -3.44
C THR A 417 15.51 10.47 -3.53
N GLY A 418 14.47 10.29 -2.70
CA GLY A 418 13.61 9.12 -2.71
C GLY A 418 14.02 8.00 -1.73
N ILE A 419 13.19 6.96 -1.65
CA ILE A 419 13.25 5.93 -0.61
C ILE A 419 14.02 4.65 -1.00
N ASN A 420 14.48 4.53 -2.25
CA ASN A 420 15.28 3.39 -2.68
C ASN A 420 16.64 3.40 -1.93
N PRO A 421 17.04 2.33 -1.22
CA PRO A 421 18.33 2.26 -0.53
C PRO A 421 19.55 2.36 -1.46
N VAL A 422 19.37 2.27 -2.78
CA VAL A 422 20.40 2.49 -3.79
C VAL A 422 20.13 3.80 -4.54
N CYS A 423 21.11 4.71 -4.56
CA CYS A 423 21.10 5.92 -5.40
C CYS A 423 22.38 5.99 -6.25
N THR A 424 22.32 6.52 -7.47
CA THR A 424 23.53 6.74 -8.29
C THR A 424 23.69 8.21 -8.67
N VAL A 425 24.83 8.79 -8.29
CA VAL A 425 25.21 10.17 -8.63
C VAL A 425 26.25 10.19 -9.75
N THR A 426 26.36 11.30 -10.48
CA THR A 426 27.43 11.55 -11.45
C THR A 426 28.23 12.77 -11.01
N MET A 427 29.54 12.62 -10.89
CA MET A 427 30.45 13.61 -10.33
C MET A 427 30.84 14.69 -11.36
N SER A 428 29.87 15.50 -11.81
CA SER A 428 30.09 16.68 -12.68
C SER A 428 30.31 17.98 -11.91
N ARG A 429 30.07 17.96 -10.60
CA ARG A 429 30.35 19.03 -9.62
C ARG A 429 30.60 18.40 -8.24
N ALA A 430 30.81 19.20 -7.21
CA ALA A 430 30.73 18.72 -5.84
C ALA A 430 29.30 18.21 -5.54
N VAL A 431 29.20 17.05 -4.90
CA VAL A 431 27.94 16.33 -4.65
C VAL A 431 27.71 16.17 -3.15
N ASN A 432 26.51 16.48 -2.67
CA ASN A 432 26.13 16.46 -1.25
C ASN A 432 24.84 15.63 -1.06
N VAL A 433 24.95 14.50 -0.38
CA VAL A 433 23.87 13.55 -0.13
C VAL A 433 23.65 13.38 1.37
N THR A 434 22.41 13.18 1.80
CA THR A 434 22.05 12.83 3.18
C THR A 434 21.19 11.57 3.23
N ALA A 435 21.66 10.54 3.93
CA ALA A 435 20.94 9.30 4.21
C ALA A 435 20.19 9.41 5.55
N LYS A 436 18.89 9.13 5.55
CA LYS A 436 18.08 9.11 6.78
C LYS A 436 17.82 7.67 7.22
N PHE A 437 17.99 7.39 8.50
CA PHE A 437 17.68 6.12 9.13
C PHE A 437 16.77 6.36 10.35
N GLY A 438 15.61 5.71 10.38
CA GLY A 438 14.64 5.79 11.47
C GLY A 438 14.77 4.61 12.44
N VAL A 439 14.27 4.75 13.67
CA VAL A 439 14.14 3.64 14.62
C VAL A 439 12.80 2.92 14.37
N ILE A 440 12.81 1.59 14.44
CA ILE A 440 11.62 0.75 14.41
C ILE A 440 11.24 0.39 15.84
N ARG A 441 9.96 0.55 16.18
CA ARG A 441 9.37 0.00 17.41
C ARG A 441 8.49 -1.21 17.07
N LYS A 442 8.56 -2.23 17.92
CA LYS A 442 7.77 -3.46 17.80
C LYS A 442 6.52 -3.35 18.68
N LEU A 443 5.37 -3.64 18.11
CA LEU A 443 4.14 -3.86 18.84
C LEU A 443 3.85 -5.36 18.85
N ASP A 444 3.93 -5.98 20.02
CA ASP A 444 3.38 -7.31 20.25
C ASP A 444 1.89 -7.19 20.58
N ILE A 445 1.08 -8.07 20.00
CA ILE A 445 -0.38 -8.09 20.15
C ILE A 445 -0.79 -9.51 20.57
N SER A 446 -1.63 -9.64 21.59
CA SER A 446 -2.24 -10.92 21.99
C SER A 446 -3.77 -10.85 21.92
N ILE A 447 -4.40 -11.99 21.66
CA ILE A 447 -5.85 -12.19 21.71
C ILE A 447 -6.16 -13.32 22.70
N THR A 448 -6.88 -13.00 23.77
CA THR A 448 -7.50 -14.00 24.65
C THR A 448 -8.95 -14.21 24.20
N GLY A 449 -9.46 -15.43 24.24
CA GLY A 449 -10.81 -15.76 23.75
C GLY A 449 -10.93 -15.82 22.22
N LYS A 450 -12.16 -15.73 21.71
CA LYS A 450 -12.50 -15.79 20.27
C LYS A 450 -12.82 -14.37 19.77
N GLY A 451 -11.99 -13.83 18.88
CA GLY A 451 -12.15 -12.47 18.35
C GLY A 451 -11.06 -12.09 17.35
N MET A 452 -11.19 -10.92 16.71
CA MET A 452 -10.22 -10.41 15.74
C MET A 452 -9.75 -9.01 16.11
N VAL A 453 -8.47 -8.71 15.87
CA VAL A 453 -7.89 -7.36 16.00
C VAL A 453 -7.39 -6.88 14.65
N THR A 454 -7.69 -5.62 14.33
CA THR A 454 -7.23 -4.89 13.16
C THR A 454 -6.45 -3.64 13.58
N ALA A 455 -5.61 -3.10 12.69
CA ALA A 455 -4.83 -1.88 12.91
C ALA A 455 -5.22 -0.80 11.89
N SER A 456 -5.25 0.48 12.28
CA SER A 456 -5.53 1.58 11.36
C SER A 456 -4.34 1.89 10.43
N LYS A 457 -3.13 1.48 10.81
CA LYS A 457 -1.87 1.72 10.11
C LYS A 457 -0.98 0.48 10.19
N GLY A 458 -0.10 0.31 9.20
CA GLY A 458 0.79 -0.86 9.15
C GLY A 458 0.07 -2.17 8.85
N ILE A 459 0.71 -3.29 9.19
CA ILE A 459 0.19 -4.65 9.01
C ILE A 459 0.54 -5.46 10.27
N ILE A 460 -0.42 -6.20 10.80
CA ILE A 460 -0.19 -7.18 11.87
C ILE A 460 0.14 -8.54 11.23
N TYR A 461 1.31 -9.07 11.55
CA TYR A 461 1.73 -10.42 11.18
C TYR A 461 1.25 -11.40 12.25
N TRP A 462 0.16 -12.12 11.94
CA TRP A 462 -0.48 -13.06 12.87
C TRP A 462 0.14 -14.46 12.88
N ASN A 463 0.20 -15.05 14.07
CA ASN A 463 0.55 -16.42 14.39
C ASN A 463 -0.43 -16.90 15.48
N PHE A 464 -1.56 -17.46 15.02
CA PHE A 464 -2.74 -17.73 15.87
C PHE A 464 -3.12 -16.49 16.70
N ASN A 465 -3.35 -16.66 18.00
CA ASN A 465 -3.71 -15.63 18.97
C ASN A 465 -2.60 -14.60 19.29
N THR A 466 -1.47 -14.62 18.57
CA THR A 466 -0.39 -13.63 18.73
C THR A 466 -0.10 -12.94 17.41
N GLY A 467 0.03 -11.61 17.44
CA GLY A 467 0.34 -10.78 16.28
C GLY A 467 1.53 -9.88 16.56
N VAL A 468 2.28 -9.53 15.52
CA VAL A 468 3.38 -8.56 15.61
C VAL A 468 3.21 -7.49 14.54
N ALA A 469 3.31 -6.23 14.92
CA ALA A 469 3.38 -5.10 13.98
C ALA A 469 4.65 -4.26 14.24
N TYR A 470 5.11 -3.56 13.21
CA TYR A 470 6.34 -2.77 13.24
C TYR A 470 6.07 -1.35 12.75
N TYR A 471 6.45 -0.35 13.54
CA TYR A 471 6.15 1.06 13.30
C TYR A 471 7.42 1.90 13.38
N ALA A 472 7.42 3.05 12.71
CA ALA A 472 8.44 4.07 12.94
C ALA A 472 8.27 4.71 14.32
N ASP A 473 9.37 5.07 14.97
CA ASP A 473 9.36 5.78 16.26
C ASP A 473 8.45 7.02 16.25
N GLY A 474 7.62 7.14 17.29
CA GLY A 474 6.63 8.21 17.44
C GLY A 474 5.32 8.00 16.64
N THR A 475 5.17 6.93 15.86
CA THR A 475 3.91 6.61 15.17
C THR A 475 2.79 6.38 16.19
N GLU A 476 1.65 6.99 15.95
CA GLU A 476 0.42 6.73 16.70
C GLU A 476 -0.54 5.92 15.83
N ASP A 477 -1.07 4.82 16.36
CA ASP A 477 -2.00 3.92 15.68
C ASP A 477 -3.20 3.59 16.58
N THR A 478 -4.28 3.15 15.95
CA THR A 478 -5.52 2.75 16.61
C THR A 478 -5.84 1.33 16.19
N LEU A 479 -5.71 0.39 17.12
CA LEU A 479 -6.21 -0.97 16.95
C LEU A 479 -7.73 -0.97 17.17
N THR A 480 -8.46 -1.74 16.38
CA THR A 480 -9.90 -1.97 16.56
C THR A 480 -10.15 -3.46 16.67
N ALA A 481 -10.80 -3.87 17.77
CA ALA A 481 -11.26 -5.23 17.98
C ALA A 481 -12.67 -5.42 17.40
N THR A 482 -12.92 -6.62 16.86
CA THR A 482 -14.21 -7.04 16.33
C THR A 482 -14.51 -8.46 16.81
N ALA A 483 -15.73 -8.70 17.29
CA ALA A 483 -16.23 -10.04 17.56
C ALA A 483 -16.24 -10.89 16.28
N ILE A 484 -16.07 -12.20 16.40
CA ILE A 484 -16.31 -13.13 15.28
C ILE A 484 -17.83 -13.43 15.27
N PRO A 485 -18.56 -13.21 14.15
CA PRO A 485 -20.01 -13.40 14.10
C PRO A 485 -20.52 -14.83 14.38
N ASP A 486 -19.63 -15.81 14.41
CA ASP A 486 -19.99 -17.23 14.58
C ASP A 486 -19.74 -17.74 16.03
N SER A 487 -19.52 -16.86 17.03
CA SER A 487 -18.96 -17.30 18.32
C SER A 487 -19.38 -16.58 19.61
N GLY A 488 -20.41 -15.75 19.62
CA GLY A 488 -21.02 -15.18 20.85
C GLY A 488 -20.08 -14.41 21.78
N SER A 489 -18.93 -13.94 21.27
CA SER A 489 -17.81 -13.48 22.08
C SER A 489 -17.59 -11.97 21.93
N THR A 490 -17.85 -11.23 22.99
CA THR A 490 -17.65 -9.77 23.06
C THR A 490 -16.23 -9.45 23.50
N LEU A 491 -15.77 -8.22 23.25
CA LEU A 491 -14.52 -7.71 23.82
C LEU A 491 -14.77 -7.29 25.28
N LYS A 492 -14.16 -8.01 26.22
CA LYS A 492 -14.19 -7.76 27.67
C LYS A 492 -13.32 -6.55 28.03
N GLU A 493 -12.04 -6.58 27.63
CA GLU A 493 -11.13 -5.45 27.86
C GLU A 493 -9.92 -5.39 26.90
N TRP A 494 -9.20 -4.28 26.97
CA TRP A 494 -7.91 -4.03 26.32
C TRP A 494 -6.85 -3.74 27.39
N THR A 495 -5.70 -4.44 27.36
CA THR A 495 -4.56 -4.17 28.26
C THR A 495 -3.32 -3.70 27.48
N GLY A 496 -2.46 -2.89 28.11
CA GLY A 496 -1.21 -2.38 27.54
C GLY A 496 -1.32 -1.13 26.63
N CYS A 497 -2.55 -0.69 26.34
CA CYS A 497 -2.84 0.48 25.51
C CYS A 497 -2.55 1.80 26.23
N ASP A 498 -2.29 2.87 25.48
CA ASP A 498 -2.10 4.22 26.06
C ASP A 498 -3.44 4.93 26.33
N ALA A 499 -4.49 4.57 25.56
CA ALA A 499 -5.88 4.93 25.79
C ALA A 499 -6.83 3.92 25.12
N THR A 500 -8.10 3.91 25.51
CA THR A 500 -9.17 3.07 24.93
C THR A 500 -10.46 3.88 24.76
N ASP A 501 -11.34 3.44 23.85
CA ASP A 501 -12.67 4.06 23.63
C ASP A 501 -13.83 3.05 23.65
N GLY A 502 -13.59 1.86 24.22
CA GLY A 502 -14.43 0.68 24.07
C GLY A 502 -13.74 -0.31 23.14
N ALA A 503 -14.28 -0.50 21.94
CA ALA A 503 -13.75 -1.45 20.96
C ALA A 503 -12.32 -1.12 20.46
N ARG A 504 -11.83 0.11 20.61
CA ARG A 504 -10.50 0.51 20.14
C ARG A 504 -9.47 0.69 21.26
N CYS A 505 -8.23 0.40 20.89
CA CYS A 505 -7.02 0.58 21.68
C CYS A 505 -6.08 1.54 20.91
N ILE A 506 -5.72 2.65 21.53
CA ILE A 506 -4.81 3.64 20.96
C ILE A 506 -3.40 3.36 21.47
N VAL A 507 -2.43 3.28 20.56
CA VAL A 507 -1.02 3.02 20.86
C VAL A 507 -0.11 4.06 20.21
N LYS A 508 0.71 4.70 21.04
CA LYS A 508 1.78 5.60 20.62
C LYS A 508 3.12 4.88 20.75
N MET A 509 3.74 4.61 19.61
CA MET A 509 4.96 3.82 19.48
C MET A 509 6.22 4.68 19.70
N THR A 510 6.32 5.29 20.88
CA THR A 510 7.56 5.91 21.38
C THR A 510 8.54 4.88 21.95
N ASP A 511 8.07 3.67 22.23
CA ASP A 511 8.85 2.49 22.60
C ASP A 511 8.15 1.23 22.10
N SER A 512 8.87 0.10 22.10
CA SER A 512 8.25 -1.20 21.82
C SER A 512 7.38 -1.63 23.01
N LYS A 513 6.16 -2.12 22.76
CA LYS A 513 5.20 -2.49 23.80
C LYS A 513 4.37 -3.72 23.42
N THR A 514 3.64 -4.25 24.39
CA THR A 514 2.71 -5.36 24.22
C THR A 514 1.30 -4.91 24.58
N VAL A 515 0.30 -5.29 23.78
CA VAL A 515 -1.12 -5.09 24.06
C VAL A 515 -1.89 -6.40 23.96
N THR A 516 -2.96 -6.55 24.73
CA THR A 516 -3.85 -7.72 24.63
C THR A 516 -5.30 -7.28 24.50
N ALA A 517 -5.99 -7.80 23.49
CA ALA A 517 -7.45 -7.80 23.44
C ALA A 517 -7.96 -9.06 24.16
N ILE A 518 -8.86 -8.90 25.13
CA ILE A 518 -9.46 -10.00 25.87
C ILE A 518 -10.93 -10.08 25.45
N PHE A 519 -11.30 -11.17 24.80
CA PHE A 519 -12.67 -11.50 24.44
C PHE A 519 -13.21 -12.59 25.37
N SER A 520 -14.51 -12.58 25.65
CA SER A 520 -15.22 -13.60 26.43
C SER A 520 -16.58 -13.91 25.80
N LYS A 521 -17.00 -15.19 25.85
CA LYS A 521 -18.39 -15.58 25.62
C LYS A 521 -19.21 -15.09 26.83
N GLY A 522 -20.40 -14.55 26.61
CA GLY A 522 -21.29 -14.13 27.71
C GLY A 522 -21.82 -15.34 28.48
N ILE A 523 -21.13 -15.76 29.55
CA ILE A 523 -21.56 -16.91 30.36
C ILE A 523 -22.74 -16.52 31.25
N ARG A 524 -23.86 -17.25 31.10
CA ARG A 524 -25.04 -17.04 31.95
C ARG A 524 -24.67 -17.30 33.40
N ASN A 525 -25.17 -16.47 34.31
CA ASN A 525 -25.03 -16.62 35.76
C ASN A 525 -23.61 -16.48 36.32
N ASP A 526 -22.58 -16.14 35.53
CA ASP A 526 -21.25 -15.80 36.08
C ASP A 526 -21.33 -14.47 36.84
N PHE A 527 -21.07 -14.44 38.15
CA PHE A 527 -21.14 -13.21 38.95
C PHE A 527 -19.79 -12.51 39.16
N ASP A 528 -18.65 -13.21 39.06
CA ASP A 528 -17.31 -12.63 39.30
C ASP A 528 -16.47 -12.41 38.03
N GLY A 529 -16.90 -12.97 36.90
CA GLY A 529 -16.28 -12.85 35.59
C GLY A 529 -15.21 -13.90 35.31
N ASN A 530 -15.25 -15.07 35.97
CA ASN A 530 -14.29 -16.18 35.79
C ASN A 530 -14.59 -17.09 34.59
N ASP A 531 -15.60 -16.74 33.79
CA ASP A 531 -16.15 -17.49 32.65
C ASP A 531 -16.82 -18.81 33.07
N LYS A 532 -17.52 -18.82 34.22
CA LYS A 532 -18.36 -19.94 34.74
C LYS A 532 -19.61 -19.45 35.46
N SER A 533 -20.69 -20.20 35.36
CA SER A 533 -21.96 -19.97 36.04
C SER A 533 -21.88 -20.16 37.56
N ASP A 534 -22.46 -19.21 38.30
CA ASP A 534 -22.62 -19.24 39.75
C ASP A 534 -24.09 -19.44 40.17
N VAL A 535 -24.35 -19.55 41.47
CA VAL A 535 -25.71 -19.73 42.01
C VAL A 535 -26.17 -18.52 42.83
N PHE A 536 -27.28 -17.90 42.42
CA PHE A 536 -28.01 -16.91 43.22
C PHE A 536 -29.15 -17.56 44.02
N LEU A 537 -29.27 -17.19 45.29
CA LEU A 537 -30.29 -17.71 46.20
C LEU A 537 -30.95 -16.58 47.02
N GLN A 538 -32.19 -16.81 47.42
CA GLN A 538 -32.91 -15.94 48.37
C GLN A 538 -33.61 -16.77 49.45
N ASP A 539 -33.49 -16.32 50.69
CA ASP A 539 -34.24 -16.82 51.84
C ASP A 539 -35.69 -16.32 51.80
N SER A 540 -36.62 -17.21 51.51
CA SER A 540 -38.06 -16.92 51.46
C SER A 540 -38.71 -16.59 52.81
N SER A 541 -37.99 -16.74 53.94
CA SER A 541 -38.51 -16.43 55.29
C SER A 541 -38.20 -15.02 55.78
N ASN A 542 -37.15 -14.39 55.25
CA ASN A 542 -36.65 -13.10 55.74
C ASN A 542 -36.11 -12.16 54.63
N GLY A 543 -35.85 -12.67 53.42
CA GLY A 543 -35.37 -11.87 52.30
C GLY A 543 -33.85 -11.71 52.21
N ASP A 544 -33.04 -12.37 53.06
CA ASP A 544 -31.58 -12.42 52.86
C ASP A 544 -31.26 -13.08 51.50
N THR A 545 -30.21 -12.59 50.83
CA THR A 545 -29.74 -13.12 49.55
C THR A 545 -28.33 -13.68 49.66
N ALA A 546 -27.98 -14.62 48.79
CA ALA A 546 -26.65 -15.21 48.72
C ALA A 546 -26.22 -15.43 47.27
N ILE A 547 -24.93 -15.30 47.02
CA ILE A 547 -24.25 -15.77 45.81
C ILE A 547 -23.24 -16.81 46.24
N TRP A 548 -23.25 -17.97 45.58
CA TRP A 548 -22.23 -19.00 45.71
C TRP A 548 -21.41 -19.02 44.43
N LEU A 549 -20.12 -18.69 44.54
CA LEU A 549 -19.20 -18.77 43.42
C LEU A 549 -18.82 -20.24 43.21
N ILE A 550 -19.00 -20.79 42.00
CA ILE A 550 -18.89 -22.22 41.71
C ILE A 550 -17.59 -22.55 40.95
N ASN A 551 -17.12 -23.77 41.09
CA ASN A 551 -16.11 -24.35 40.21
C ASN A 551 -16.36 -25.86 40.11
N GLY A 552 -17.08 -26.28 39.08
CA GLY A 552 -17.57 -27.64 38.89
C GLY A 552 -18.42 -28.10 40.08
N MET A 553 -18.14 -29.30 40.61
CA MET A 553 -18.88 -29.88 41.74
C MET A 553 -18.49 -29.27 43.10
N SER A 554 -18.11 -27.99 43.16
CA SER A 554 -17.68 -27.34 44.40
C SER A 554 -18.06 -25.86 44.47
N VAL A 555 -18.42 -25.41 45.68
CA VAL A 555 -18.58 -23.99 45.98
C VAL A 555 -17.23 -23.40 46.39
N SER A 556 -16.66 -22.55 45.54
CA SER A 556 -15.41 -21.83 45.76
C SER A 556 -15.53 -20.76 46.85
N SER A 557 -16.67 -20.06 46.91
CA SER A 557 -16.92 -18.99 47.89
C SER A 557 -18.42 -18.75 48.09
N LYS A 558 -18.80 -18.10 49.20
CA LYS A 558 -20.17 -17.67 49.48
C LYS A 558 -20.16 -16.24 50.00
N GLY A 559 -21.00 -15.38 49.43
CA GLY A 559 -21.24 -14.01 49.91
C GLY A 559 -22.73 -13.69 49.96
N TYR A 560 -23.08 -12.62 50.67
CA TYR A 560 -24.45 -12.28 51.04
C TYR A 560 -24.75 -10.82 50.66
N PRO A 561 -25.07 -10.54 49.38
CA PRO A 561 -25.09 -9.17 48.85
C PRO A 561 -26.13 -8.25 49.49
N ALA A 562 -27.26 -8.80 49.96
CA ALA A 562 -28.26 -8.06 50.71
C ALA A 562 -28.85 -8.88 51.86
N LYS A 563 -29.34 -8.18 52.88
CA LYS A 563 -30.10 -8.75 54.00
C LYS A 563 -31.47 -8.09 54.09
N GLY A 564 -32.49 -8.86 54.42
CA GLY A 564 -33.84 -8.34 54.62
C GLY A 564 -34.48 -7.71 53.37
N VAL A 565 -34.27 -8.27 52.17
CA VAL A 565 -34.96 -7.79 50.95
C VAL A 565 -36.45 -8.03 51.12
N SER A 566 -37.21 -6.95 51.35
CA SER A 566 -38.64 -7.05 51.64
C SER A 566 -39.37 -7.79 50.53
N ASP A 567 -40.30 -8.66 50.94
CA ASP A 567 -41.30 -9.38 50.14
C ASP A 567 -41.96 -8.58 49.00
N VAL A 568 -42.15 -7.27 49.17
CA VAL A 568 -42.64 -6.37 48.12
C VAL A 568 -41.70 -6.23 46.91
N TRP A 569 -40.42 -6.64 47.02
CA TRP A 569 -39.48 -6.75 45.90
C TRP A 569 -39.34 -8.21 45.45
N ARG A 570 -39.93 -8.51 44.30
CA ARG A 570 -39.90 -9.82 43.65
C ARG A 570 -38.70 -9.92 42.71
N PHE A 571 -37.87 -10.96 42.89
CA PHE A 571 -36.85 -11.35 41.91
C PHE A 571 -37.50 -11.62 40.55
N LEU A 572 -36.88 -11.13 39.47
CA LEU A 572 -37.32 -11.32 38.09
C LEU A 572 -36.39 -12.25 37.30
N ALA A 573 -35.10 -11.91 37.25
CA ALA A 573 -34.09 -12.59 36.44
C ALA A 573 -32.68 -12.25 36.97
N LYS A 574 -31.69 -13.00 36.50
CA LYS A 574 -30.27 -12.72 36.70
C LYS A 574 -29.53 -12.94 35.38
N VAL A 575 -28.78 -11.95 34.92
CA VAL A 575 -28.06 -11.91 33.63
C VAL A 575 -27.25 -10.59 33.54
N ASP A 576 -26.23 -10.48 32.69
CA ASP A 576 -25.48 -9.23 32.46
C ASP A 576 -26.35 -8.17 31.73
N PHE A 577 -26.62 -7.03 32.38
CA PHE A 577 -27.44 -5.96 31.79
C PHE A 577 -26.64 -4.76 31.25
N ASP A 578 -25.41 -4.49 31.71
CA ASP A 578 -24.58 -3.37 31.20
C ASP A 578 -23.34 -3.75 30.38
N GLY A 579 -23.05 -5.04 30.23
CA GLY A 579 -22.05 -5.61 29.31
C GLY A 579 -20.65 -5.72 29.92
N ASP A 580 -20.56 -5.77 31.25
CA ASP A 580 -19.32 -5.80 32.03
C ASP A 580 -18.71 -7.23 32.17
N GLY A 581 -19.44 -8.25 31.69
CA GLY A 581 -19.07 -9.66 31.77
C GLY A 581 -19.45 -10.33 33.09
N LYS A 582 -20.42 -9.79 33.83
CA LYS A 582 -20.93 -10.35 35.11
C LYS A 582 -22.45 -10.26 35.19
N THR A 583 -23.01 -11.12 36.02
CA THR A 583 -24.45 -11.33 36.17
C THR A 583 -25.05 -10.33 37.15
N ASP A 584 -25.89 -9.45 36.61
CA ASP A 584 -26.71 -8.53 37.38
C ASP A 584 -28.00 -9.20 37.87
N VAL A 585 -28.76 -8.53 38.75
CA VAL A 585 -30.03 -9.04 39.27
C VAL A 585 -31.19 -8.06 39.03
N LEU A 586 -32.22 -8.50 38.31
CA LEU A 586 -33.43 -7.75 38.01
C LEU A 586 -34.52 -8.01 39.08
N TRP A 587 -35.16 -6.93 39.54
CA TRP A 587 -36.20 -6.95 40.56
C TRP A 587 -37.42 -6.12 40.13
N GLN A 588 -38.61 -6.51 40.59
CA GLN A 588 -39.86 -5.74 40.46
C GLN A 588 -40.50 -5.52 41.82
N HIS A 589 -40.81 -4.27 42.13
CA HIS A 589 -41.53 -3.88 43.34
C HIS A 589 -43.06 -4.00 43.14
N ALA A 590 -43.80 -4.21 44.23
CA ALA A 590 -45.25 -4.39 44.23
C ALA A 590 -46.07 -3.18 43.73
N ASN A 591 -45.45 -2.01 43.53
CA ASN A 591 -46.07 -0.84 42.87
C ASN A 591 -45.83 -0.79 41.35
N GLY A 592 -45.15 -1.78 40.76
CA GLY A 592 -44.77 -1.82 39.35
C GLY A 592 -43.39 -1.22 39.04
N ASP A 593 -42.65 -0.68 40.00
CA ASP A 593 -41.28 -0.21 39.74
C ASP A 593 -40.35 -1.40 39.41
N VAL A 594 -39.52 -1.26 38.39
CA VAL A 594 -38.54 -2.30 37.97
C VAL A 594 -37.13 -1.73 38.13
N GLY A 595 -36.21 -2.50 38.69
CA GLY A 595 -34.84 -2.06 38.93
C GLY A 595 -33.81 -3.18 38.86
N ILE A 596 -32.57 -2.80 38.56
CA ILE A 596 -31.41 -3.69 38.44
C ILE A 596 -30.46 -3.40 39.61
N TRP A 597 -29.89 -4.45 40.17
CA TRP A 597 -28.64 -4.41 40.93
C TRP A 597 -27.50 -4.77 39.98
N PHE A 598 -26.59 -3.83 39.79
CA PHE A 598 -25.34 -4.06 39.07
C PHE A 598 -24.34 -4.70 40.02
N MET A 599 -23.79 -5.85 39.64
CA MET A 599 -23.07 -6.74 40.56
C MET A 599 -21.56 -6.72 40.30
N ASN A 600 -20.79 -7.16 41.28
CA ASN A 600 -19.37 -7.42 41.12
C ASN A 600 -18.95 -8.51 42.11
N ALA A 601 -18.78 -9.73 41.59
CA ALA A 601 -18.75 -10.95 42.38
C ALA A 601 -19.95 -10.98 43.34
N THR A 602 -19.71 -11.26 44.62
CA THR A 602 -20.74 -11.42 45.64
C THR A 602 -21.31 -10.10 46.20
N ASN A 603 -21.05 -8.94 45.57
CA ASN A 603 -21.42 -7.60 46.05
C ASN A 603 -22.30 -6.84 45.06
N ILE A 604 -23.20 -5.99 45.57
CA ILE A 604 -23.90 -4.98 44.77
C ILE A 604 -22.96 -3.80 44.57
N ALA A 605 -22.52 -3.56 43.34
CA ALA A 605 -21.68 -2.41 42.99
C ALA A 605 -22.51 -1.13 42.86
N LYS A 606 -23.73 -1.23 42.33
CA LYS A 606 -24.66 -0.11 42.07
C LYS A 606 -26.09 -0.65 41.93
N HIS A 607 -27.10 0.22 42.05
CA HIS A 607 -28.47 -0.13 41.69
C HIS A 607 -29.17 1.02 40.97
N ALA A 608 -30.13 0.72 40.09
CA ALA A 608 -30.91 1.72 39.34
C ALA A 608 -32.33 1.23 39.04
N TYR A 609 -33.22 2.15 38.68
CA TYR A 609 -34.54 1.83 38.14
C TYR A 609 -34.47 1.73 36.62
N VAL A 610 -35.04 0.68 36.04
CA VAL A 610 -35.31 0.52 34.60
C VAL A 610 -36.55 1.32 34.22
N THR A 611 -37.61 1.18 35.01
CA THR A 611 -38.86 1.93 34.84
C THR A 611 -39.58 2.07 36.18
N LYS A 612 -40.64 2.89 36.20
CA LYS A 612 -41.51 3.07 37.35
C LYS A 612 -42.97 2.81 36.97
N GLN A 613 -43.70 2.19 37.90
CA GLN A 613 -45.13 1.91 37.76
C GLN A 613 -45.51 1.15 36.47
N LEU A 614 -44.73 0.13 36.09
CA LEU A 614 -45.09 -0.82 35.03
C LEU A 614 -46.44 -1.48 35.39
N PRO A 615 -47.48 -1.38 34.54
CA PRO A 615 -48.78 -1.99 34.83
C PRO A 615 -48.68 -3.50 35.04
N ALA A 616 -49.42 -4.01 36.02
CA ALA A 616 -49.32 -5.41 36.50
C ALA A 616 -49.77 -6.46 35.46
N GLU A 617 -50.39 -6.02 34.38
CA GLU A 617 -50.73 -6.80 33.20
C GLU A 617 -49.48 -7.24 32.41
N TRP A 618 -48.38 -6.48 32.47
CA TRP A 618 -47.11 -6.82 31.83
C TRP A 618 -46.28 -7.77 32.71
N GLN A 619 -46.03 -8.96 32.19
CA GLN A 619 -45.27 -10.02 32.86
C GLN A 619 -43.95 -10.25 32.13
N LEU A 620 -42.84 -10.37 32.88
CA LEU A 620 -41.59 -10.83 32.32
C LEU A 620 -41.76 -12.26 31.80
N LYS A 621 -41.24 -12.55 30.61
CA LYS A 621 -41.23 -13.90 30.00
C LYS A 621 -39.84 -14.39 29.62
N GLY A 622 -38.86 -13.49 29.49
CA GLY A 622 -37.47 -13.86 29.27
C GLY A 622 -36.55 -12.65 29.23
N VAL A 623 -35.26 -12.94 29.18
CA VAL A 623 -34.17 -11.98 29.04
C VAL A 623 -33.12 -12.59 28.10
N GLY A 624 -32.49 -11.76 27.28
CA GLY A 624 -31.40 -12.10 26.36
C GLY A 624 -31.08 -10.90 25.47
N ASP A 625 -29.87 -10.81 24.93
CA ASP A 625 -29.54 -9.77 23.94
C ASP A 625 -30.32 -10.03 22.65
N PHE A 626 -31.33 -9.20 22.34
CA PHE A 626 -32.14 -9.35 21.13
C PHE A 626 -31.51 -8.63 19.92
N ASN A 627 -30.49 -7.80 20.11
CA ASN A 627 -29.99 -6.86 19.10
C ASN A 627 -28.52 -7.06 18.68
N GLY A 628 -27.71 -7.74 19.52
CA GLY A 628 -26.31 -8.08 19.28
C GLY A 628 -25.30 -7.03 19.74
N ASP A 629 -25.65 -6.14 20.68
CA ASP A 629 -24.75 -5.10 21.22
C ASP A 629 -24.00 -5.51 22.51
N GLY A 630 -24.18 -6.76 22.97
CA GLY A 630 -23.51 -7.34 24.12
C GLY A 630 -24.17 -7.03 25.48
N LYS A 631 -25.39 -6.49 25.50
CA LYS A 631 -26.18 -6.25 26.72
C LYS A 631 -27.51 -6.97 26.67
N THR A 632 -28.02 -7.35 27.83
CA THR A 632 -29.27 -8.10 27.87
C THR A 632 -30.51 -7.22 27.77
N ASP A 633 -31.36 -7.54 26.80
CA ASP A 633 -32.67 -6.94 26.59
C ASP A 633 -33.79 -7.70 27.35
N ILE A 634 -34.97 -7.08 27.47
CA ILE A 634 -36.07 -7.60 28.32
C ILE A 634 -37.32 -7.94 27.50
N LEU A 635 -37.79 -9.18 27.58
CA LEU A 635 -38.99 -9.69 26.90
C LEU A 635 -40.21 -9.72 27.83
N TRP A 636 -41.18 -8.86 27.56
CA TRP A 636 -42.46 -8.77 28.27
C TRP A 636 -43.62 -9.33 27.45
N GLN A 637 -44.60 -9.91 28.13
CA GLN A 637 -45.90 -10.27 27.54
C GLN A 637 -47.03 -9.74 28.44
N HIS A 638 -48.02 -9.09 27.84
CA HIS A 638 -49.22 -8.60 28.51
C HIS A 638 -50.25 -9.73 28.62
N THR A 639 -51.09 -9.70 29.65
CA THR A 639 -52.23 -10.63 29.86
C THR A 639 -53.25 -10.73 28.72
N ASN A 640 -53.18 -9.88 27.69
CA ASN A 640 -54.04 -9.92 26.49
C ASN A 640 -53.40 -10.67 25.31
N GLY A 641 -52.14 -11.10 25.44
CA GLY A 641 -51.36 -11.74 24.38
C GLY A 641 -50.36 -10.83 23.66
N ASP A 642 -50.34 -9.52 23.92
CA ASP A 642 -49.34 -8.62 23.33
C ASP A 642 -47.93 -8.95 23.83
N VAL A 643 -46.94 -8.91 22.92
CA VAL A 643 -45.52 -9.17 23.21
C VAL A 643 -44.73 -7.90 22.93
N SER A 644 -43.84 -7.51 23.85
CA SER A 644 -42.95 -6.34 23.70
C SER A 644 -41.54 -6.69 24.15
N ILE A 645 -40.55 -6.28 23.36
CA ILE A 645 -39.14 -6.30 23.75
C ILE A 645 -38.74 -4.86 24.06
N TRP A 646 -37.98 -4.70 25.14
CA TRP A 646 -37.30 -3.46 25.48
C TRP A 646 -35.82 -3.69 25.25
N LEU A 647 -35.25 -3.01 24.25
CA LEU A 647 -33.79 -3.00 24.06
C LEU A 647 -33.18 -2.08 25.11
N MET A 648 -32.12 -2.54 25.75
CA MET A 648 -31.58 -1.95 26.97
C MET A 648 -30.21 -1.27 26.73
N ASN A 649 -29.70 -0.64 27.78
CA ASN A 649 -28.33 -0.18 27.93
C ASN A 649 -28.06 -0.01 29.43
N GLY A 650 -27.69 -1.11 30.10
CA GLY A 650 -27.82 -1.20 31.55
C GLY A 650 -29.28 -1.01 31.98
N ALA A 651 -29.53 -0.01 32.82
CA ALA A 651 -30.88 0.34 33.24
C ALA A 651 -31.60 1.33 32.30
N GLY A 652 -30.95 1.83 31.25
CA GLY A 652 -31.60 2.67 30.24
C GLY A 652 -32.40 1.83 29.25
N ILE A 653 -33.63 2.23 28.93
CA ILE A 653 -34.36 1.67 27.79
C ILE A 653 -33.94 2.45 26.54
N SER A 654 -33.26 1.76 25.61
CA SER A 654 -32.79 2.31 24.33
C SER A 654 -33.94 2.50 23.34
N ILE A 655 -34.82 1.49 23.25
CA ILE A 655 -36.10 1.53 22.51
C ILE A 655 -37.01 0.42 23.04
N ASN A 656 -38.32 0.65 23.06
CA ASN A 656 -39.31 -0.39 23.28
C ASN A 656 -40.51 -0.24 22.35
N ASP A 657 -40.97 -1.36 21.79
CA ASP A 657 -42.22 -1.45 21.03
C ASP A 657 -42.78 -2.89 21.11
N TYR A 658 -43.91 -3.12 20.46
CA TYR A 658 -44.53 -4.42 20.33
C TYR A 658 -43.87 -5.25 19.21
N VAL A 659 -43.50 -6.49 19.54
CA VAL A 659 -43.03 -7.49 18.57
C VAL A 659 -44.21 -8.13 17.82
N GLU A 660 -45.31 -8.36 18.54
CA GLU A 660 -46.54 -8.96 18.03
C GLU A 660 -47.71 -8.56 18.94
N LYS A 661 -48.93 -8.49 18.41
CA LYS A 661 -50.13 -8.12 19.19
C LYS A 661 -51.17 -9.25 19.22
N GLY A 662 -51.79 -9.45 20.38
CA GLY A 662 -52.84 -10.45 20.58
C GLY A 662 -52.44 -11.89 20.29
N VAL A 663 -51.22 -12.32 20.66
CA VAL A 663 -50.78 -13.72 20.53
C VAL A 663 -51.73 -14.62 21.33
N PRO A 664 -52.31 -15.68 20.73
CA PRO A 664 -53.30 -16.50 21.41
C PRO A 664 -52.75 -17.10 22.72
N LEU A 665 -53.47 -16.92 23.82
CA LEU A 665 -53.00 -17.25 25.18
C LEU A 665 -52.67 -18.75 25.42
N GLY A 666 -53.02 -19.64 24.48
CA GLY A 666 -52.52 -21.03 24.47
C GLY A 666 -51.00 -21.10 24.29
N TRP A 667 -50.42 -20.20 23.49
CA TRP A 667 -48.99 -20.07 23.29
C TRP A 667 -48.33 -19.42 24.49
N GLN A 668 -47.45 -20.17 25.14
CA GLN A 668 -46.63 -19.71 26.25
C GLN A 668 -45.17 -19.63 25.81
N ILE A 669 -44.51 -18.51 26.15
CA ILE A 669 -43.06 -18.40 26.04
C ILE A 669 -42.43 -19.36 27.07
N LYS A 670 -41.46 -20.15 26.63
CA LYS A 670 -40.79 -21.20 27.42
C LYS A 670 -39.31 -20.96 27.64
N GLY A 671 -38.69 -20.10 26.84
CA GLY A 671 -37.28 -19.73 26.98
C GLY A 671 -36.85 -18.71 25.94
N VAL A 672 -35.65 -18.17 26.14
CA VAL A 672 -34.99 -17.18 25.29
C VAL A 672 -33.52 -17.57 25.15
N GLY A 673 -32.96 -17.42 23.96
CA GLY A 673 -31.59 -17.80 23.59
C GLY A 673 -31.43 -17.84 22.06
N ASP A 674 -30.22 -17.74 21.55
CA ASP A 674 -29.93 -17.77 20.11
C ASP A 674 -30.08 -19.18 19.53
N PHE A 675 -31.04 -19.44 18.64
CA PHE A 675 -31.21 -20.74 18.01
C PHE A 675 -30.62 -20.82 16.59
N ASP A 676 -30.49 -19.73 15.83
CA ASP A 676 -29.94 -19.75 14.46
C ASP A 676 -28.44 -19.45 14.34
N GLY A 677 -27.82 -18.91 15.38
CA GLY A 677 -26.38 -18.67 15.50
C GLY A 677 -25.94 -17.27 15.05
N ASP A 678 -26.83 -16.27 15.03
CA ASP A 678 -26.48 -14.87 14.66
C ASP A 678 -26.13 -13.97 15.87
N ASN A 679 -25.99 -14.57 17.06
CA ASN A 679 -25.71 -13.98 18.37
C ASN A 679 -26.86 -13.16 18.97
N LYS A 680 -28.06 -13.22 18.40
CA LYS A 680 -29.26 -12.58 18.96
C LYS A 680 -30.19 -13.64 19.54
N ALA A 681 -30.83 -13.30 20.65
CA ALA A 681 -31.73 -14.19 21.33
C ALA A 681 -33.05 -14.33 20.55
N ASP A 682 -33.48 -15.56 20.32
CA ASP A 682 -34.80 -15.87 19.77
C ASP A 682 -35.79 -16.21 20.88
N ILE A 683 -37.07 -16.33 20.52
CA ILE A 683 -38.15 -16.67 21.46
C ILE A 683 -38.64 -18.10 21.21
N LEU A 684 -38.49 -18.96 22.22
CA LEU A 684 -39.02 -20.33 22.21
C LEU A 684 -40.43 -20.39 22.82
N TRP A 685 -41.36 -21.04 22.12
CA TRP A 685 -42.78 -21.12 22.44
C TRP A 685 -43.29 -22.57 22.50
N GLN A 686 -44.26 -22.83 23.36
CA GLN A 686 -45.07 -24.06 23.38
C GLN A 686 -46.55 -23.71 23.57
N ASP A 687 -47.42 -24.24 22.72
CA ASP A 687 -48.89 -24.10 22.86
C ASP A 687 -49.47 -25.18 23.78
N ALA A 688 -50.65 -24.91 24.34
CA ALA A 688 -51.45 -25.86 25.12
C ALA A 688 -51.84 -27.14 24.32
N ASN A 689 -51.83 -27.12 22.99
CA ASN A 689 -52.03 -28.28 22.13
C ASN A 689 -50.78 -29.17 21.97
N GLY A 690 -49.61 -28.74 22.45
CA GLY A 690 -48.33 -29.43 22.33
C GLY A 690 -47.45 -28.99 21.15
N ASP A 691 -47.88 -28.07 20.29
CA ASP A 691 -47.02 -27.52 19.24
C ASP A 691 -45.87 -26.71 19.87
N VAL A 692 -44.65 -26.91 19.36
CA VAL A 692 -43.44 -26.19 19.78
C VAL A 692 -42.96 -25.36 18.61
N ALA A 693 -42.62 -24.08 18.85
CA ALA A 693 -42.18 -23.17 17.81
C ALA A 693 -41.09 -22.22 18.29
N VAL A 694 -40.20 -21.82 17.38
CA VAL A 694 -39.22 -20.74 17.59
C VAL A 694 -39.61 -19.54 16.71
N TRP A 695 -39.41 -18.34 17.24
CA TRP A 695 -39.52 -17.09 16.50
C TRP A 695 -38.12 -16.47 16.43
N PHE A 696 -37.54 -16.47 15.22
CA PHE A 696 -36.24 -15.87 14.98
C PHE A 696 -36.34 -14.35 15.06
N MET A 697 -35.39 -13.70 15.74
CA MET A 697 -35.46 -12.29 16.09
C MET A 697 -34.30 -11.47 15.50
N ASP A 698 -34.59 -10.22 15.16
CA ASP A 698 -33.60 -9.18 14.90
C ASP A 698 -34.08 -7.88 15.59
N ALA A 699 -33.56 -7.64 16.79
CA ALA A 699 -34.07 -6.65 17.74
C ALA A 699 -35.58 -6.82 17.97
N LEU A 700 -36.39 -5.84 17.55
CA LEU A 700 -37.85 -5.88 17.68
C LEU A 700 -38.55 -6.63 16.54
N THR A 701 -37.80 -7.09 15.52
CA THR A 701 -38.34 -7.67 14.28
C THR A 701 -38.35 -9.19 14.34
N VAL A 702 -39.46 -9.83 13.98
CA VAL A 702 -39.48 -11.29 13.79
C VAL A 702 -38.96 -11.66 12.39
N LYS A 703 -37.70 -12.12 12.28
CA LYS A 703 -37.09 -12.72 11.07
C LYS A 703 -37.95 -13.84 10.49
N GLY A 704 -38.52 -14.68 11.35
CA GLY A 704 -39.47 -15.72 10.93
C GLY A 704 -39.95 -16.64 12.05
N LYS A 705 -41.13 -17.24 11.87
CA LYS A 705 -41.75 -18.16 12.84
C LYS A 705 -41.73 -19.58 12.28
N LYS A 706 -41.20 -20.56 13.03
CA LYS A 706 -41.08 -21.97 12.59
C LYS A 706 -41.56 -22.91 13.69
N TYR A 707 -42.23 -23.99 13.31
CA TYR A 707 -42.52 -25.10 14.22
C TYR A 707 -41.28 -26.00 14.31
N LEU A 708 -40.89 -26.38 15.54
CA LEU A 708 -39.82 -27.35 15.82
C LEU A 708 -40.38 -28.77 15.94
N GLU A 709 -41.55 -28.89 16.59
CA GLU A 709 -42.28 -30.14 16.80
C GLU A 709 -43.78 -29.85 16.81
N LYS A 710 -44.62 -30.82 16.45
CA LYS A 710 -46.08 -30.66 16.48
C LYS A 710 -46.78 -31.68 17.34
N ALA A 711 -47.80 -31.23 18.09
CA ALA A 711 -48.55 -32.01 19.05
C ALA A 711 -47.66 -32.87 19.97
N LEU A 712 -46.59 -32.28 20.53
CA LEU A 712 -45.77 -32.90 21.57
C LEU A 712 -46.68 -33.35 22.72
N SER A 713 -46.59 -34.62 23.09
CA SER A 713 -47.43 -35.22 24.13
C SER A 713 -47.36 -34.39 25.41
N SER A 714 -48.52 -34.01 25.96
CA SER A 714 -48.66 -32.92 26.93
C SER A 714 -47.95 -33.13 28.28
N ASN A 715 -47.55 -34.37 28.57
CA ASN A 715 -46.66 -34.70 29.68
C ASN A 715 -45.26 -34.07 29.51
N TRP A 716 -44.72 -33.97 28.29
CA TRP A 716 -43.44 -33.32 28.04
C TRP A 716 -43.58 -31.80 28.05
N GLN A 717 -42.89 -31.17 29.01
CA GLN A 717 -42.86 -29.73 29.20
C GLN A 717 -41.43 -29.22 29.03
N ILE A 718 -41.26 -28.17 28.23
CA ILE A 718 -39.98 -27.44 28.16
C ILE A 718 -39.73 -26.75 29.50
N LYS A 719 -38.49 -26.86 30.02
CA LYS A 719 -38.07 -26.34 31.34
C LYS A 719 -36.81 -25.47 31.32
N GLY A 720 -35.92 -25.67 30.35
CA GLY A 720 -34.66 -24.91 30.26
C GLY A 720 -34.20 -24.77 28.81
N VAL A 721 -33.34 -23.78 28.58
CA VAL A 721 -32.74 -23.46 27.28
C VAL A 721 -31.30 -23.02 27.52
N GLY A 722 -30.35 -23.69 26.87
CA GLY A 722 -28.92 -23.45 27.01
C GLY A 722 -28.11 -24.26 25.99
N ASP A 723 -26.86 -23.89 25.74
CA ASP A 723 -25.95 -24.50 24.77
C ASP A 723 -25.41 -25.85 25.30
N PHE A 724 -26.20 -26.93 25.20
CA PHE A 724 -25.86 -28.22 25.79
C PHE A 724 -24.72 -28.94 25.05
N ASN A 725 -24.35 -28.51 23.84
CA ASN A 725 -23.37 -29.19 22.98
C ASN A 725 -22.07 -28.41 22.70
N GLY A 726 -22.08 -27.07 22.80
CA GLY A 726 -20.92 -26.20 22.67
C GLY A 726 -20.72 -25.61 21.27
N ASP A 727 -21.73 -25.68 20.39
CA ASP A 727 -21.70 -25.09 19.04
C ASP A 727 -22.12 -23.61 19.01
N GLY A 728 -22.50 -23.05 20.16
CA GLY A 728 -22.91 -21.65 20.32
C GLY A 728 -24.42 -21.43 20.25
N LYS A 729 -25.22 -22.46 19.94
CA LYS A 729 -26.68 -22.36 19.79
C LYS A 729 -27.42 -22.86 21.02
N ALA A 730 -28.66 -22.41 21.16
CA ALA A 730 -29.53 -22.75 22.26
C ALA A 730 -30.23 -24.10 22.04
N ASP A 731 -29.86 -25.09 22.84
CA ASP A 731 -30.51 -26.39 22.90
C ASP A 731 -31.67 -26.40 23.92
N ILE A 732 -32.58 -27.37 23.82
CA ILE A 732 -33.85 -27.41 24.60
C ILE A 732 -33.83 -28.54 25.63
N MET A 733 -34.09 -28.20 26.91
CA MET A 733 -34.32 -29.17 27.99
C MET A 733 -35.82 -29.37 28.24
N LEU A 734 -36.26 -30.63 28.25
CA LEU A 734 -37.63 -31.06 28.50
C LEU A 734 -37.73 -32.05 29.66
N GLN A 735 -38.82 -31.97 30.42
CA GLN A 735 -39.14 -32.84 31.55
C GLN A 735 -40.46 -33.59 31.30
N ASP A 736 -40.49 -34.88 31.61
CA ASP A 736 -41.73 -35.69 31.56
C ASP A 736 -42.55 -35.56 32.86
N GLY A 737 -43.67 -34.84 32.79
CA GLY A 737 -44.66 -34.70 33.86
C GLY A 737 -45.64 -35.87 34.02
N SER A 738 -45.39 -37.05 33.43
CA SER A 738 -46.29 -38.22 33.50
C SER A 738 -46.52 -38.78 34.91
N SER A 739 -45.62 -38.48 35.86
CA SER A 739 -45.70 -38.90 37.26
C SER A 739 -45.14 -37.81 38.19
N SER A 740 -45.80 -37.62 39.33
CA SER A 740 -45.34 -36.72 40.40
C SER A 740 -44.33 -37.36 41.36
N ILE A 741 -44.09 -38.67 41.23
CA ILE A 741 -43.14 -39.43 42.07
C ILE A 741 -41.78 -39.53 41.38
N THR A 742 -41.76 -39.64 40.04
CA THR A 742 -40.54 -39.71 39.24
C THR A 742 -40.75 -39.15 37.83
N PHE A 743 -39.74 -38.53 37.23
CA PHE A 743 -39.77 -38.03 35.85
C PHE A 743 -38.53 -38.41 35.04
N ASP A 744 -38.65 -38.42 33.72
CA ASP A 744 -37.52 -38.49 32.78
C ASP A 744 -37.13 -37.06 32.31
N VAL A 745 -35.86 -36.89 31.93
CA VAL A 745 -35.29 -35.63 31.43
C VAL A 745 -34.70 -35.86 30.05
N ALA A 746 -35.06 -35.02 29.08
CA ALA A 746 -34.58 -35.09 27.71
C ALA A 746 -33.94 -33.76 27.26
N VAL A 747 -32.99 -33.87 26.35
CA VAL A 747 -32.37 -32.75 25.64
C VAL A 747 -32.59 -32.94 24.14
N TRP A 748 -32.98 -31.87 23.47
CA TRP A 748 -33.03 -31.77 22.01
C TRP A 748 -31.96 -30.79 21.56
N LEU A 749 -31.08 -31.24 20.66
CA LEU A 749 -30.04 -30.39 20.09
C LEU A 749 -30.58 -29.68 18.84
N MET A 750 -30.18 -28.43 18.63
CA MET A 750 -30.82 -27.50 17.72
C MET A 750 -29.87 -26.92 16.67
N ASP A 751 -30.38 -26.72 15.46
CA ASP A 751 -29.73 -25.91 14.41
C ASP A 751 -30.81 -25.08 13.72
N GLY A 752 -31.00 -23.85 14.23
CA GLY A 752 -32.15 -23.01 13.90
C GLY A 752 -33.46 -23.74 14.23
N ALA A 753 -34.26 -23.97 13.19
CA ALA A 753 -35.54 -24.69 13.32
C ALA A 753 -35.40 -26.22 13.24
N THR A 754 -34.18 -26.74 13.09
CA THR A 754 -33.90 -28.17 12.91
C THR A 754 -33.55 -28.80 14.24
N ILE A 755 -34.22 -29.89 14.62
CA ILE A 755 -33.78 -30.70 15.76
C ILE A 755 -32.75 -31.71 15.25
N THR A 756 -31.47 -31.49 15.56
CA THR A 756 -30.34 -32.29 15.05
C THR A 756 -30.20 -33.62 15.80
N ALA A 757 -30.53 -33.64 17.10
CA ALA A 757 -30.59 -34.85 17.91
C ALA A 757 -31.67 -34.77 19.01
N LYS A 758 -32.15 -35.92 19.47
CA LYS A 758 -33.00 -36.04 20.68
C LYS A 758 -32.47 -37.18 21.54
N GLY A 759 -32.27 -36.94 22.83
CA GLY A 759 -31.84 -37.97 23.79
C GLY A 759 -32.45 -37.77 25.17
N VAL A 760 -32.66 -38.87 25.89
CA VAL A 760 -33.13 -38.85 27.29
C VAL A 760 -31.90 -38.89 28.20
N ALA A 761 -31.46 -37.71 28.63
CA ALA A 761 -30.24 -37.50 29.42
C ALA A 761 -30.27 -38.22 30.78
N TYR A 762 -31.44 -38.29 31.42
CA TYR A 762 -31.62 -39.07 32.65
C TYR A 762 -33.04 -39.64 32.76
N LYS A 763 -33.17 -40.80 33.44
CA LYS A 763 -34.45 -41.48 33.67
C LYS A 763 -34.77 -41.63 35.14
N THR A 764 -36.06 -41.58 35.48
CA THR A 764 -36.56 -41.79 36.86
C THR A 764 -35.87 -40.90 37.91
N VAL A 765 -35.71 -39.61 37.60
CA VAL A 765 -35.38 -38.58 38.60
C VAL A 765 -36.50 -38.56 39.64
N ALA A 766 -36.19 -38.49 40.94
CA ALA A 766 -37.23 -38.40 41.96
C ALA A 766 -37.96 -37.04 41.91
N GLY A 767 -39.29 -37.06 42.07
CA GLY A 767 -40.16 -35.89 41.96
C GLY A 767 -39.92 -34.77 42.99
N SER A 768 -39.08 -35.02 44.00
CA SER A 768 -38.56 -34.02 44.93
C SER A 768 -37.56 -33.06 44.27
N TRP A 769 -36.80 -33.50 43.26
CA TRP A 769 -35.84 -32.66 42.55
C TRP A 769 -36.52 -31.70 41.59
N GLN A 770 -36.10 -30.44 41.66
CA GLN A 770 -36.54 -29.37 40.77
C GLN A 770 -35.35 -28.89 39.95
N PHE A 771 -35.51 -28.85 38.63
CA PHE A 771 -34.61 -28.07 37.76
C PHE A 771 -34.70 -26.61 38.18
N LYS A 772 -33.57 -25.93 38.27
CA LYS A 772 -33.48 -24.52 38.64
C LYS A 772 -32.94 -23.66 37.52
N ASP A 773 -31.86 -24.08 36.89
CA ASP A 773 -31.24 -23.31 35.81
C ASP A 773 -30.29 -24.15 34.94
N SER A 774 -29.86 -23.58 33.81
CA SER A 774 -28.84 -24.13 32.92
C SER A 774 -27.78 -23.08 32.56
N GLY A 775 -26.51 -23.47 32.70
CA GLY A 775 -25.33 -22.62 32.53
C GLY A 775 -24.05 -23.47 32.70
N ASP A 776 -22.90 -22.97 32.29
CA ASP A 776 -21.62 -23.69 32.30
C ASP A 776 -20.95 -23.61 33.69
N TYR A 777 -21.06 -24.64 34.52
CA TYR A 777 -20.54 -24.58 35.90
C TYR A 777 -19.11 -25.14 36.04
N ASP A 778 -18.57 -25.87 35.05
CA ASP A 778 -17.20 -26.40 35.09
C ASP A 778 -16.20 -25.75 34.11
N GLY A 779 -16.68 -24.94 33.17
CA GLY A 779 -15.90 -24.11 32.24
C GLY A 779 -15.50 -24.84 30.96
N ASP A 780 -16.39 -25.64 30.39
CA ASP A 780 -16.13 -26.45 29.18
C ASP A 780 -16.85 -25.95 27.89
N ASP A 781 -17.36 -24.72 27.93
CA ASP A 781 -18.11 -23.98 26.89
C ASP A 781 -19.59 -24.43 26.73
N LYS A 782 -20.08 -25.41 27.51
CA LYS A 782 -21.46 -25.97 27.46
C LYS A 782 -22.30 -25.64 28.70
N ALA A 783 -23.61 -25.52 28.49
CA ALA A 783 -24.58 -25.40 29.58
C ALA A 783 -24.85 -26.76 30.24
N ASP A 784 -24.73 -26.81 31.56
CA ASP A 784 -25.11 -27.93 32.42
C ASP A 784 -26.55 -27.79 32.94
N MET A 785 -26.94 -28.64 33.90
CA MET A 785 -28.20 -28.52 34.63
C MET A 785 -28.00 -28.41 36.14
N LEU A 786 -28.52 -27.33 36.74
CA LEU A 786 -28.57 -27.09 38.18
C LEU A 786 -29.91 -27.54 38.77
N TRP A 787 -29.84 -28.30 39.87
CA TRP A 787 -30.98 -28.93 40.53
C TRP A 787 -31.00 -28.66 42.04
N GLN A 788 -32.20 -28.58 42.62
CA GLN A 788 -32.41 -28.55 44.08
C GLN A 788 -33.48 -29.57 44.48
N ASP A 789 -33.20 -30.42 45.47
CA ASP A 789 -34.18 -31.31 46.07
C ASP A 789 -35.04 -30.56 47.10
N SER A 790 -36.36 -30.54 46.88
CA SER A 790 -37.34 -29.83 47.73
C SER A 790 -37.71 -30.58 49.02
N SER A 791 -37.18 -31.78 49.24
CA SER A 791 -37.42 -32.62 50.42
C SER A 791 -36.20 -32.77 51.34
N THR A 792 -34.98 -32.80 50.77
CA THR A 792 -33.72 -32.84 51.54
C THR A 792 -33.04 -31.48 51.62
N GLY A 793 -33.22 -30.61 50.62
CA GLY A 793 -32.44 -29.37 50.47
C GLY A 793 -31.08 -29.58 49.79
N ASP A 794 -30.78 -30.75 49.25
CA ASP A 794 -29.53 -30.95 48.50
C ASP A 794 -29.55 -30.16 47.19
N VAL A 795 -28.38 -29.63 46.78
CA VAL A 795 -28.19 -28.89 45.52
C VAL A 795 -27.16 -29.62 44.69
N ALA A 796 -27.45 -29.90 43.42
CA ALA A 796 -26.60 -30.71 42.54
C ALA A 796 -26.46 -30.13 41.14
N VAL A 797 -25.30 -30.33 40.53
CA VAL A 797 -25.02 -30.01 39.12
C VAL A 797 -24.81 -31.30 38.34
N TRP A 798 -25.39 -31.38 37.14
CA TRP A 798 -25.18 -32.48 36.20
C TRP A 798 -24.50 -31.92 34.95
N PHE A 799 -23.24 -32.29 34.74
CA PHE A 799 -22.43 -31.84 33.62
C PHE A 799 -22.90 -32.48 32.32
N MET A 800 -22.99 -31.67 31.26
CA MET A 800 -23.62 -32.08 30.01
C MET A 800 -22.64 -32.17 28.84
N ASN A 801 -22.92 -33.05 27.89
CA ASN A 801 -22.27 -33.06 26.58
C ASN A 801 -23.27 -33.55 25.53
N GLY A 802 -23.87 -32.59 24.84
CA GLY A 802 -25.03 -32.79 23.99
C GLY A 802 -26.19 -33.38 24.78
N THR A 803 -26.65 -34.57 24.39
CA THR A 803 -27.80 -35.23 25.03
C THR A 803 -27.44 -36.16 26.19
N GLY A 804 -26.17 -36.25 26.58
CA GLY A 804 -25.67 -37.12 27.65
C GLY A 804 -25.08 -36.36 28.84
N ILE A 805 -25.08 -37.01 30.01
CA ILE A 805 -24.44 -36.50 31.23
C ILE A 805 -23.01 -37.08 31.32
N THR A 806 -22.01 -36.23 31.48
CA THR A 806 -20.59 -36.62 31.64
C THR A 806 -20.22 -36.88 33.10
N GLY A 807 -20.81 -36.13 34.02
CA GLY A 807 -20.66 -36.28 35.47
C GLY A 807 -21.81 -35.63 36.22
N LYS A 808 -22.03 -36.01 37.49
CA LYS A 808 -22.97 -35.30 38.36
C LYS A 808 -22.66 -35.48 39.82
N GLY A 809 -22.97 -34.48 40.64
CA GLY A 809 -22.76 -34.52 42.09
C GLY A 809 -23.41 -33.36 42.82
N ASP A 810 -23.51 -33.51 44.14
CA ASP A 810 -24.05 -32.50 45.03
C ASP A 810 -22.99 -31.42 45.31
N ILE A 811 -23.31 -30.16 45.07
CA ILE A 811 -22.45 -29.00 45.36
C ILE A 811 -22.69 -28.43 46.77
N GLU A 812 -23.87 -28.68 47.34
CA GLU A 812 -24.21 -28.40 48.74
C GLU A 812 -25.25 -29.43 49.23
N LYS A 813 -25.25 -29.72 50.53
CA LYS A 813 -26.15 -30.69 51.15
C LYS A 813 -27.00 -30.08 52.25
N ALA A 814 -28.24 -30.57 52.36
CA ALA A 814 -29.20 -30.20 53.39
C ALA A 814 -29.39 -28.67 53.58
N LEU A 815 -29.47 -27.91 52.48
CA LEU A 815 -29.76 -26.48 52.52
C LEU A 815 -31.13 -26.24 53.19
N PRO A 816 -31.27 -25.30 54.15
CA PRO A 816 -32.55 -25.05 54.80
C PRO A 816 -33.64 -24.68 53.79
N ALA A 817 -34.81 -25.33 53.87
CA ALA A 817 -35.84 -25.29 52.83
C ALA A 817 -36.43 -23.89 52.52
N ASN A 818 -36.16 -22.90 53.37
CA ASN A 818 -36.45 -21.49 53.11
C ASN A 818 -35.51 -20.85 52.07
N TRP A 819 -34.28 -21.34 51.91
CA TRP A 819 -33.34 -20.88 50.88
C TRP A 819 -33.65 -21.52 49.53
N LEU A 820 -34.09 -20.68 48.60
CA LEU A 820 -34.46 -21.09 47.24
C LEU A 820 -33.48 -20.52 46.24
N ILE A 821 -32.99 -21.37 45.34
CA ILE A 821 -32.30 -20.94 44.11
C ILE A 821 -33.30 -20.17 43.24
N LYS A 822 -32.83 -19.10 42.59
CA LYS A 822 -33.65 -18.09 41.89
C LYS A 822 -33.29 -17.98 40.41
#